data_AF-A0A2H6K8S1-F1
#
_entry.id   AF-A0A2H6K8S1-F1
#
_cell.length_a   1.000
_cell.length_b   1.000
_cell.length_c   1.000
_cell.angle_alpha   90.00
_cell.angle_beta   90.00
_cell.angle_gamma   90.00
#
_symmetry.space_group_name_H-M   'P 1'
#
loop_
_entity.id
_entity.type
_entity.pdbx_description
1 polymer ?
#
loop_
_entity_poly.entity_id
_entity_poly.type
_entity_poly.pdbx_seq_one_letter_code
_entity_poly.pdbx_strand_id
1 'polypeptide(L)'
;MAPKKLTDCPENLRESIDWLIQVKNGGDGSGLEKLAEALKQLIGEAIENAEKSVTHKKRKLECSPNPYDPQSYCSHLDEQIKLKNDELQKAKIDSNKSLISSLEAEIQRCKSNKDDCTKSHFMDEQRMSSLEGEVHDGIDVIVKLTQFSGSEKSIIDLINKEIKRLEKQHNTCEKSPQPHPSSDCPQHKKLEELRKKRDEISTNKNNSNCETLLNNLCSGLEKFLGYQETSKGYTGEGIVYSDLDRLCDGVMSFLHGVLDEVHTNNNLSPYKETLENAVSLLETHRHEGKTGLHTVIGTVKLGIEQWLGDVNTKSEAVKKPIKNLEDDVNAFFKYFETLKTDKEYDAEQSNLQSSIRSVNQLSLDVHHSTDALMNVDKMLEKELKPHVDLIFESVKAFKDSTKQDHDGLVKVCKKVDEEFGELDKKVEDGLSESNKNGLRYKFKEGIESILQQIGKERKGSLFHSIETALREMNETLENEEGIKGLNKVADNAGGLADTVCGGWDLLKIEITNLVNKIKGEGRTSDGVPYTNGLTQINNGIKAYALEFTSGTFVTVLTQWIGEIVDEGVVHGKIYAYVLNNGPKFQDAVGRSSEKTAEVKAAIKAKFPLHIITDIQSVAQRTLQGIKVGNVGEQFQRFVEELGMQFKGIEVENTLGVAAKAIEDHLKSTNPKLPTKDENIKQAVKAIIKPLERRFQQVANELQRFTATSQIANLTAAISNVELIGNKVDESKDAYNDGFGKKIDTALEKVKAKIQALDVLFGKTVGDEGSIHSMLKGVTTDLEALNNIKKDGSVGKINFRKNQIVVALDTIRRKIVQDINAVIKTLQVADKQLTVLLNDLSKSLTKFQETFLQEIESFHAAYKQRSSEAKNAIKRQALSQFAHSKARALEQLKELVEEQNEIILNKIHIDTETGLKGFMKIFNEKLVEKLQEIKTITPTEFTPEKSPLNQAAEKVCVGFEMFFEKLGIQRKEFEGFPPGVIQPDAMFPGVSKYESVTNALLKLLEDLHASKHFDHNFSDHLKSLNTALSTFAPAKFTDPSSLILQALKDGIGALAKQLGYAYVSTYCCQKFDGALLDPEISTASDDKRKLTEYGKMLSKVFMSCLPGWLKHLAHLKKHCDKNPKKGPWNDLKITKHGKILSVNGSRTAATTCLLMQLSQTGS
;
A
#
# COMPACT_ATOMS: atom_id res chain seq x y z
N MET A 1 -3.94 18.96 41.05
CA MET A 1 -4.88 18.22 41.90
C MET A 1 -5.40 19.15 42.99
N ALA A 2 -6.70 19.42 43.03
CA ALA A 2 -7.30 19.89 44.27
C ALA A 2 -8.23 18.76 44.74
N PRO A 3 -7.74 17.81 45.56
CA PRO A 3 -8.65 16.94 46.28
C PRO A 3 -9.57 17.86 47.07
N LYS A 4 -10.90 17.77 46.87
CA LYS A 4 -11.81 18.38 47.84
C LYS A 4 -11.55 17.67 49.18
N LYS A 5 -11.05 18.43 50.15
CA LYS A 5 -10.29 18.00 51.33
C LYS A 5 -11.11 17.37 52.47
N LEU A 6 -12.16 16.59 52.18
CA LEU A 6 -12.86 15.92 53.29
C LEU A 6 -12.05 14.76 53.87
N THR A 7 -11.13 14.17 53.10
CA THR A 7 -10.16 13.20 53.60
C THR A 7 -9.15 13.79 54.59
N ASP A 8 -9.00 15.13 54.62
CA ASP A 8 -8.14 15.84 55.57
C ASP A 8 -8.92 16.29 56.83
N CYS A 9 -10.24 16.06 56.89
CA CYS A 9 -10.99 16.25 58.13
C CYS A 9 -10.62 15.15 59.13
N PRO A 10 -10.61 15.46 60.45
CA PRO A 10 -10.40 14.45 61.48
C PRO A 10 -11.35 13.27 61.25
N GLU A 11 -10.81 12.06 61.22
CA GLU A 11 -11.54 10.82 60.93
C GLU A 11 -12.81 10.70 61.79
N ASN A 12 -12.70 11.03 63.08
CA ASN A 12 -13.82 11.08 64.04
C ASN A 12 -14.97 12.01 63.62
N LEU A 13 -14.70 13.12 62.93
CA LEU A 13 -15.75 14.03 62.43
C LEU A 13 -16.45 13.45 61.20
N ARG A 14 -15.66 12.90 60.28
CA ARG A 14 -16.17 12.29 59.04
C ARG A 14 -17.09 11.12 59.36
N GLU A 15 -16.60 10.21 60.20
CA GLU A 15 -17.32 9.01 60.62
C GLU A 15 -18.60 9.34 61.40
N SER A 16 -18.56 10.35 62.28
CA SER A 16 -19.76 10.74 63.04
C SER A 16 -20.84 11.39 62.16
N ILE A 17 -20.47 12.12 61.10
CA ILE A 17 -21.43 12.65 60.13
C ILE A 17 -22.01 11.51 59.28
N ASP A 18 -21.16 10.61 58.77
CA ASP A 18 -21.57 9.43 58.00
C ASP A 18 -22.56 8.57 58.80
N TRP A 19 -22.26 8.34 60.07
CA TRP A 19 -23.14 7.61 61.00
C TRP A 19 -24.52 8.26 61.11
N LEU A 20 -24.60 9.59 61.33
CA LEU A 20 -25.88 10.27 61.49
C LEU A 20 -26.71 10.24 60.20
N ILE A 21 -26.07 10.41 59.03
CA ILE A 21 -26.73 10.30 57.73
C ILE A 21 -27.25 8.87 57.51
N GLN A 22 -26.50 7.86 57.95
CA GLN A 22 -26.94 6.47 57.90
C GLN A 22 -28.11 6.19 58.87
N VAL A 23 -28.14 6.80 60.05
CA VAL A 23 -29.29 6.68 60.98
C VAL A 23 -30.56 7.25 60.33
N LYS A 24 -30.47 8.34 59.57
CA LYS A 24 -31.61 8.90 58.84
C LYS A 24 -32.05 8.05 57.66
N ASN A 25 -31.11 7.67 56.79
CA ASN A 25 -31.41 7.07 55.49
C ASN A 25 -31.33 5.53 55.48
N GLY A 26 -30.98 4.92 56.61
CA GLY A 26 -30.88 3.47 56.79
C GLY A 26 -32.20 2.83 57.23
N GLY A 27 -32.36 1.53 56.93
CA GLY A 27 -33.53 0.76 57.36
C GLY A 27 -34.84 1.24 56.71
N ASP A 28 -35.86 1.45 57.54
CA ASP A 28 -37.21 1.91 57.15
C ASP A 28 -37.34 3.44 57.10
N GLY A 29 -36.25 4.19 57.27
CA GLY A 29 -36.24 5.66 57.27
C GLY A 29 -36.74 6.31 58.58
N SER A 30 -37.13 5.50 59.58
CA SER A 30 -37.60 6.00 60.90
C SER A 30 -36.47 6.10 61.93
N GLY A 31 -35.21 5.95 61.54
CA GLY A 31 -34.09 5.89 62.48
C GLY A 31 -33.89 7.18 63.28
N LEU A 32 -34.12 8.37 62.69
CA LEU A 32 -34.10 9.64 63.42
C LEU A 32 -35.28 9.80 64.39
N GLU A 33 -36.46 9.28 64.04
CA GLU A 33 -37.63 9.26 64.92
C GLU A 33 -37.35 8.38 66.14
N LYS A 34 -36.88 7.14 65.91
CA LYS A 34 -36.45 6.21 66.96
C LYS A 34 -35.36 6.83 67.84
N LEU A 35 -34.34 7.46 67.24
CA LEU A 35 -33.27 8.14 67.98
C LEU A 35 -33.81 9.33 68.79
N ALA A 36 -34.77 10.10 68.25
CA ALA A 36 -35.41 11.20 68.96
C ALA A 36 -36.17 10.71 70.21
N GLU A 37 -36.93 9.62 70.08
CA GLU A 37 -37.62 8.98 71.21
C GLU A 37 -36.63 8.50 72.27
N ALA A 38 -35.56 7.81 71.87
CA ALA A 38 -34.52 7.35 72.78
C ALA A 38 -33.80 8.50 73.50
N LEU A 39 -33.50 9.59 72.80
CA LEU A 39 -32.91 10.79 73.40
C LEU A 39 -33.86 11.48 74.38
N LYS A 40 -35.16 11.58 74.05
CA LYS A 40 -36.18 12.09 74.98
C LYS A 40 -36.21 11.27 76.26
N GLN A 41 -36.18 9.95 76.15
CA GLN A 41 -36.18 9.05 77.31
C GLN A 41 -34.89 9.17 78.14
N LEU A 42 -33.71 9.20 77.50
CA LEU A 42 -32.43 9.38 78.19
C LEU A 42 -32.38 10.71 78.96
N ILE A 43 -32.88 11.79 78.34
CA ILE A 43 -32.92 13.12 78.97
C ILE A 43 -33.98 13.15 80.07
N GLY A 44 -35.12 12.47 79.89
CA GLY A 44 -36.12 12.27 80.92
C GLY A 44 -35.55 11.57 82.16
N GLU A 45 -34.80 10.48 81.99
CA GLU A 45 -34.10 9.79 83.09
C GLU A 45 -33.05 10.70 83.77
N ALA A 46 -32.35 11.53 83.01
CA ALA A 46 -31.39 12.49 83.56
C ALA A 46 -32.10 13.57 84.39
N ILE A 47 -33.22 14.10 83.91
CA ILE A 47 -34.09 15.04 84.62
C ILE A 47 -34.59 14.39 85.91
N GLU A 48 -35.14 13.18 85.87
CA GLU A 48 -35.65 12.49 87.06
C GLU A 48 -34.56 12.27 88.12
N ASN A 49 -33.36 11.89 87.69
CA ASN A 49 -32.22 11.71 88.61
C ASN A 49 -31.74 13.03 89.20
N ALA A 50 -31.68 14.09 88.39
CA ALA A 50 -31.38 15.44 88.86
C ALA A 50 -32.44 15.94 89.85
N GLU A 51 -33.73 15.75 89.55
CA GLU A 51 -34.85 16.07 90.45
C GLU A 51 -34.73 15.35 91.78
N LYS A 52 -34.46 14.03 91.77
CA LYS A 52 -34.26 13.24 92.99
C LYS A 52 -33.05 13.74 93.80
N SER A 53 -31.96 14.11 93.13
CA SER A 53 -30.76 14.68 93.75
C SER A 53 -31.02 16.05 94.38
N VAL A 54 -31.63 16.97 93.63
CA VAL A 54 -31.98 18.31 94.09
C VAL A 54 -33.00 18.24 95.23
N THR A 55 -34.01 17.36 95.13
CA THR A 55 -34.99 17.11 96.20
C THR A 55 -34.30 16.62 97.47
N HIS A 56 -33.33 15.71 97.36
CA HIS A 56 -32.55 15.23 98.49
C HIS A 56 -31.77 16.36 99.17
N LYS A 57 -31.03 17.16 98.40
CA LYS A 57 -30.27 18.33 98.90
C LYS A 57 -31.17 19.37 99.55
N LYS A 58 -32.32 19.65 98.95
CA LYS A 58 -33.36 20.54 99.49
C LYS A 58 -33.91 20.02 100.82
N ARG A 59 -34.34 18.76 100.88
CA ARG A 59 -34.90 18.14 102.10
C ARG A 59 -33.86 18.07 103.24
N LYS A 60 -32.58 17.95 102.89
CA LYS A 60 -31.44 18.04 103.82
C LYS A 60 -31.29 19.44 104.43
N LEU A 61 -31.49 20.51 103.65
CA LEU A 61 -31.55 21.89 104.17
C LEU A 61 -32.74 22.13 105.11
N GLU A 62 -33.84 21.42 104.88
CA GLU A 62 -35.07 21.51 105.71
C GLU A 62 -35.06 20.57 106.92
N CYS A 63 -34.04 19.70 107.05
CA CYS A 63 -34.04 18.64 108.06
C CYS A 63 -33.75 19.20 109.46
N SER A 64 -34.55 18.79 110.45
CA SER A 64 -34.34 19.12 111.86
C SER A 64 -32.94 18.69 112.33
N PRO A 65 -32.21 19.50 113.13
CA PRO A 65 -30.93 19.11 113.72
C PRO A 65 -31.03 17.85 114.56
N ASN A 66 -32.21 17.53 115.10
CA ASN A 66 -32.50 16.25 115.72
C ASN A 66 -32.91 15.21 114.65
N PRO A 67 -32.08 14.20 114.35
CA PRO A 67 -32.39 13.18 113.33
C PRO A 67 -33.57 12.26 113.71
N TYR A 68 -33.99 12.26 114.97
CA TYR A 68 -35.12 11.48 115.49
C TYR A 68 -36.43 12.27 115.59
N ASP A 69 -36.43 13.54 115.18
CA ASP A 69 -37.65 14.33 115.09
C ASP A 69 -38.59 13.67 114.06
N PRO A 70 -39.83 13.30 114.42
CA PRO A 70 -40.77 12.64 113.50
C PRO A 70 -41.00 13.43 112.20
N GLN A 71 -40.84 14.75 112.22
CA GLN A 71 -40.98 15.62 111.05
C GLN A 71 -39.65 15.81 110.29
N SER A 72 -38.53 15.28 110.80
CA SER A 72 -37.24 15.33 110.10
C SER A 72 -37.24 14.50 108.82
N TYR A 73 -36.39 14.91 107.88
CA TYR A 73 -36.18 14.16 106.65
C TYR A 73 -35.52 12.80 106.91
N CYS A 74 -34.63 12.71 107.92
CA CYS A 74 -34.02 11.45 108.35
C CYS A 74 -35.06 10.42 108.81
N SER A 75 -36.07 10.85 109.57
CA SER A 75 -37.17 9.98 110.03
C SER A 75 -38.09 9.57 108.87
N HIS A 76 -38.36 10.46 107.91
CA HIS A 76 -39.09 10.11 106.68
C HIS A 76 -38.33 9.09 105.83
N LEU A 77 -37.00 9.17 105.77
CA LEU A 77 -36.18 8.18 105.08
C LEU A 77 -36.23 6.82 105.79
N ASP A 78 -36.23 6.79 107.12
CA ASP A 78 -36.41 5.55 107.89
C ASP A 78 -37.75 4.88 107.61
N GLU A 79 -38.83 5.67 107.57
CA GLU A 79 -40.16 5.16 107.25
C GLU A 79 -40.21 4.60 105.82
N GLN A 80 -39.63 5.31 104.85
CA GLN A 80 -39.53 4.81 103.47
C GLN A 80 -38.70 3.54 103.35
N ILE A 81 -37.58 3.43 104.09
CA ILE A 81 -36.77 2.21 104.14
C ILE A 81 -37.61 1.06 104.68
N LYS A 82 -38.39 1.29 105.75
CA LYS A 82 -39.26 0.27 106.34
C LYS A 82 -40.32 -0.19 105.34
N LEU A 83 -41.09 0.74 104.77
CA LEU A 83 -42.15 0.45 103.79
C LEU A 83 -41.61 -0.31 102.57
N LYS A 84 -40.49 0.14 102.00
CA LYS A 84 -39.88 -0.53 100.85
C LYS A 84 -39.30 -1.90 101.19
N ASN A 85 -38.78 -2.10 102.41
CA ASN A 85 -38.36 -3.44 102.85
C ASN A 85 -39.57 -4.39 102.94
N ASP A 86 -40.72 -3.91 103.42
CA ASP A 86 -41.95 -4.71 103.47
C ASP A 86 -42.44 -5.06 102.05
N GLU A 87 -42.39 -4.11 101.12
CA GLU A 87 -42.67 -4.33 99.70
C GLU A 87 -41.66 -5.28 99.04
N LEU A 88 -40.38 -5.19 99.40
CA LEU A 88 -39.33 -6.08 98.89
C LEU A 88 -39.58 -7.52 99.32
N GLN A 89 -40.05 -7.74 100.54
CA GLN A 89 -40.42 -9.09 101.00
C GLN A 89 -41.60 -9.64 100.19
N LYS A 90 -42.62 -8.82 99.89
CA LYS A 90 -43.74 -9.22 99.01
C LYS A 90 -43.26 -9.53 97.60
N ALA A 91 -42.44 -8.66 97.00
CA ALA A 91 -41.89 -8.86 95.66
C ALA A 91 -41.00 -10.12 95.56
N LYS A 92 -40.28 -10.47 96.64
CA LYS A 92 -39.50 -11.72 96.75
C LYS A 92 -40.39 -12.96 96.77
N ILE A 93 -41.55 -12.89 97.42
CA ILE A 93 -42.56 -13.96 97.39
C ILE A 93 -43.12 -14.13 95.98
N ASP A 94 -43.46 -13.03 95.31
CA ASP A 94 -44.05 -13.02 93.96
C ASP A 94 -43.02 -13.30 92.84
N SER A 95 -41.74 -13.50 93.19
CA SER A 95 -40.63 -13.78 92.25
C SER A 95 -40.47 -12.74 91.14
N ASN A 96 -40.91 -11.49 91.36
CA ASN A 96 -40.77 -10.40 90.38
C ASN A 96 -39.35 -9.83 90.40
N LYS A 97 -38.45 -10.46 89.63
CA LYS A 97 -37.01 -10.17 89.60
C LYS A 97 -36.66 -8.71 89.30
N SER A 98 -37.45 -8.04 88.44
CA SER A 98 -37.30 -6.63 88.11
C SER A 98 -37.63 -5.73 89.31
N LEU A 99 -38.76 -5.98 89.97
CA LEU A 99 -39.21 -5.21 91.13
C LEU A 99 -38.29 -5.40 92.35
N ILE A 100 -37.78 -6.61 92.57
CA ILE A 100 -36.78 -6.91 93.63
C ILE A 100 -35.54 -6.04 93.45
N SER A 101 -34.96 -6.04 92.25
CA SER A 101 -33.74 -5.28 91.96
C SER A 101 -33.96 -3.77 92.11
N SER A 102 -35.13 -3.27 91.68
CA SER A 102 -35.52 -1.85 91.84
C SER A 102 -35.65 -1.46 93.31
N LEU A 103 -36.38 -2.26 94.11
CA LEU A 103 -36.61 -1.98 95.52
C LEU A 103 -35.31 -2.07 96.34
N GLU A 104 -34.43 -3.03 96.05
CA GLU A 104 -33.12 -3.12 96.69
C GLU A 104 -32.25 -1.89 96.41
N ALA A 105 -32.23 -1.41 95.17
CA ALA A 105 -31.52 -0.19 94.80
C ALA A 105 -32.10 1.05 95.50
N GLU A 106 -33.43 1.17 95.56
CA GLU A 106 -34.10 2.28 96.24
C GLU A 106 -33.87 2.28 97.76
N ILE A 107 -33.92 1.12 98.41
CA ILE A 107 -33.60 0.98 99.85
C ILE A 107 -32.16 1.42 100.12
N GLN A 108 -31.21 0.96 99.30
CA GLN A 108 -29.81 1.39 99.44
C GLN A 108 -29.64 2.88 99.22
N ARG A 109 -30.34 3.46 98.23
CA ARG A 109 -30.35 4.91 98.01
C ARG A 109 -30.91 5.67 99.21
N CYS A 110 -32.02 5.23 99.79
CA CYS A 110 -32.59 5.84 100.99
C CYS A 110 -31.64 5.77 102.18
N LYS A 111 -30.94 4.64 102.38
CA LYS A 111 -29.90 4.50 103.42
C LYS A 111 -28.74 5.47 103.19
N SER A 112 -28.20 5.51 101.98
CA SER A 112 -27.11 6.42 101.62
C SER A 112 -27.51 7.89 101.79
N ASN A 113 -28.73 8.25 101.35
CA ASN A 113 -29.28 9.59 101.53
C ASN A 113 -29.44 9.93 103.02
N LYS A 114 -29.88 8.98 103.86
CA LYS A 114 -29.99 9.19 105.30
C LYS A 114 -28.63 9.43 105.93
N ASP A 115 -27.62 8.64 105.56
CA ASP A 115 -26.25 8.80 106.06
C ASP A 115 -25.66 10.15 105.63
N ASP A 116 -25.86 10.56 104.38
CA ASP A 116 -25.43 11.86 103.87
C ASP A 116 -26.15 13.03 104.58
N CYS A 117 -27.46 12.90 104.79
CA CYS A 117 -28.25 13.88 105.54
C CYS A 117 -27.72 14.00 106.98
N THR A 118 -27.56 12.86 107.68
CA THR A 118 -27.10 12.78 109.08
C THR A 118 -25.73 13.44 109.29
N LYS A 119 -24.78 13.22 108.37
CA LYS A 119 -23.45 13.85 108.39
C LYS A 119 -23.48 15.38 108.34
N SER A 120 -24.64 15.95 108.06
CA SER A 120 -24.82 17.35 107.75
C SER A 120 -25.69 18.09 108.78
N HIS A 121 -26.09 17.43 109.87
CA HIS A 121 -26.81 18.06 110.99
C HIS A 121 -25.96 19.11 111.75
N PHE A 122 -24.65 19.15 111.50
CA PHE A 122 -23.69 20.09 112.09
C PHE A 122 -23.01 20.98 111.04
N MET A 123 -23.72 21.36 109.97
CA MET A 123 -23.18 22.26 108.94
C MET A 123 -23.10 23.71 109.44
N ASP A 124 -22.00 24.39 109.13
CA ASP A 124 -21.87 25.84 109.32
C ASP A 124 -22.66 26.63 108.25
N GLU A 125 -22.80 27.95 108.46
CA GLU A 125 -23.57 28.85 107.61
C GLU A 125 -22.99 28.96 106.18
N GLN A 126 -21.67 28.78 106.03
CA GLN A 126 -20.98 28.82 104.74
C GLN A 126 -21.29 27.57 103.89
N ARG A 127 -21.34 26.40 104.51
CA ARG A 127 -21.70 25.12 103.87
C ARG A 127 -23.18 25.04 103.54
N MET A 128 -24.03 25.66 104.36
CA MET A 128 -25.46 25.84 104.06
C MET A 128 -25.65 26.70 102.80
N SER A 129 -24.95 27.84 102.70
CA SER A 129 -24.99 28.71 101.52
C SER A 129 -24.47 28.02 100.25
N SER A 130 -23.43 27.20 100.35
CA SER A 130 -22.91 26.39 99.24
C SER A 130 -23.93 25.36 98.76
N LEU A 131 -24.60 24.65 99.69
CA LEU A 131 -25.62 23.66 99.36
C LEU A 131 -26.87 24.31 98.73
N GLU A 132 -27.22 25.53 99.14
CA GLU A 132 -28.25 26.34 98.47
C GLU A 132 -27.86 26.76 97.05
N GLY A 133 -26.59 27.09 96.82
CA GLY A 133 -26.04 27.31 95.48
C GLY A 133 -26.20 26.06 94.60
N GLU A 134 -25.82 24.89 95.12
CA GLU A 134 -25.97 23.62 94.39
C GLU A 134 -27.43 23.25 94.07
N VAL A 135 -28.39 23.63 94.92
CA VAL A 135 -29.82 23.45 94.64
C VAL A 135 -30.27 24.37 93.51
N HIS A 136 -29.84 25.64 93.51
CA HIS A 136 -30.15 26.60 92.45
C HIS A 136 -29.54 26.19 91.10
N ASP A 137 -28.27 25.79 91.11
CA ASP A 137 -27.57 25.31 89.91
C ASP A 137 -28.21 24.00 89.41
N GLY A 138 -28.59 23.10 90.32
CA GLY A 138 -29.32 21.89 89.97
C GLY A 138 -30.69 22.17 89.33
N ILE A 139 -31.41 23.18 89.81
CA ILE A 139 -32.66 23.65 89.17
C ILE A 139 -32.36 24.24 87.79
N ASP A 140 -31.28 25.00 87.62
CA ASP A 140 -30.89 25.55 86.32
C ASP A 140 -30.61 24.46 85.27
N VAL A 141 -29.88 23.42 85.69
CA VAL A 141 -29.60 22.24 84.86
C VAL A 141 -30.90 21.54 84.47
N ILE A 142 -31.81 21.31 85.42
CA ILE A 142 -33.11 20.70 85.17
C ILE A 142 -33.93 21.53 84.17
N VAL A 143 -34.03 22.86 84.37
CA VAL A 143 -34.75 23.78 83.46
C VAL A 143 -34.20 23.68 82.04
N LYS A 144 -32.87 23.70 81.87
CA LYS A 144 -32.20 23.58 80.57
C LYS A 144 -32.46 22.23 79.88
N LEU A 145 -32.42 21.13 80.64
CA LEU A 145 -32.73 19.79 80.10
C LEU A 145 -34.21 19.67 79.68
N THR A 146 -35.11 20.30 80.42
CA THR A 146 -36.55 20.30 80.13
C THR A 146 -36.94 21.10 78.91
N GLN A 147 -36.21 22.18 78.61
CA GLN A 147 -36.35 22.90 77.34
C GLN A 147 -36.08 22.00 76.13
N PHE A 148 -35.32 20.91 76.31
CA PHE A 148 -35.01 19.92 75.28
C PHE A 148 -36.00 18.74 75.26
N SER A 149 -36.47 18.24 76.41
CA SER A 149 -37.36 17.06 76.50
C SER A 149 -38.87 17.37 76.44
N GLY A 150 -39.31 18.57 76.85
CA GLY A 150 -40.71 18.97 76.88
C GLY A 150 -41.54 18.50 78.10
N SER A 151 -40.92 17.95 79.16
CA SER A 151 -41.63 17.40 80.34
C SER A 151 -41.76 18.39 81.52
N GLU A 152 -42.96 18.95 81.77
CA GLU A 152 -43.10 20.16 82.63
C GLU A 152 -43.59 19.95 84.08
N LYS A 153 -44.40 18.92 84.38
CA LYS A 153 -45.22 18.90 85.62
C LYS A 153 -44.44 18.78 86.95
N SER A 154 -43.40 17.96 87.03
CA SER A 154 -42.65 17.70 88.28
C SER A 154 -41.79 18.91 88.71
N ILE A 155 -41.31 19.67 87.73
CA ILE A 155 -40.32 20.75 87.92
C ILE A 155 -40.97 22.03 88.40
N ILE A 156 -42.16 22.35 87.88
CA ILE A 156 -42.94 23.50 88.34
C ILE A 156 -43.21 23.37 89.85
N ASP A 157 -43.54 22.16 90.31
CA ASP A 157 -43.74 21.88 91.74
C ASP A 157 -42.44 22.01 92.56
N LEU A 158 -41.30 21.57 92.01
CA LEU A 158 -39.99 21.70 92.66
C LEU A 158 -39.60 23.18 92.82
N ILE A 159 -39.73 23.98 91.75
CA ILE A 159 -39.44 25.42 91.74
C ILE A 159 -40.39 26.15 92.69
N ASN A 160 -41.69 25.83 92.66
CA ASN A 160 -42.68 26.45 93.56
C ASN A 160 -42.40 26.13 95.03
N LYS A 161 -41.99 24.90 95.35
CA LYS A 161 -41.58 24.53 96.72
C LYS A 161 -40.30 25.25 97.14
N GLU A 162 -39.38 25.53 96.23
CA GLU A 162 -38.15 26.26 96.54
C GLU A 162 -38.39 27.75 96.73
N ILE A 163 -39.23 28.36 95.89
CA ILE A 163 -39.75 29.71 96.09
C ILE A 163 -40.38 29.84 97.49
N LYS A 164 -41.24 28.89 97.90
CA LYS A 164 -41.85 28.88 99.24
C LYS A 164 -40.85 28.76 100.38
N ARG A 165 -39.76 27.99 100.21
CA ARG A 165 -38.70 27.83 101.23
C ARG A 165 -37.94 29.14 101.42
N LEU A 166 -37.51 29.75 100.31
CA LEU A 166 -36.80 31.03 100.30
C LEU A 166 -37.66 32.17 100.83
N GLU A 167 -38.97 32.21 100.51
CA GLU A 167 -39.93 33.16 101.10
C GLU A 167 -40.03 33.02 102.63
N LYS A 168 -39.95 31.79 103.16
CA LYS A 168 -40.00 31.55 104.62
C LYS A 168 -38.72 31.99 105.34
N GLN A 169 -37.55 31.86 104.72
CA GLN A 169 -36.27 32.40 105.21
C GLN A 169 -36.17 33.93 105.04
N HIS A 170 -36.87 34.51 104.07
CA HIS A 170 -36.91 35.96 103.84
C HIS A 170 -37.62 36.72 104.98
N ASN A 171 -38.69 36.14 105.55
CA ASN A 171 -39.38 36.67 106.74
C ASN A 171 -38.48 36.80 108.00
N THR A 172 -37.36 36.08 108.07
CA THR A 172 -36.34 36.25 109.12
C THR A 172 -35.37 37.41 108.84
N CYS A 173 -35.20 37.83 107.58
CA CYS A 173 -34.37 38.95 107.18
C CYS A 173 -35.05 40.32 107.46
N GLU A 174 -36.39 40.40 107.43
CA GLU A 174 -37.15 41.61 107.81
C GLU A 174 -37.07 41.96 109.31
N LYS A 175 -36.59 41.05 110.17
CA LYS A 175 -36.43 41.27 111.64
C LYS A 175 -35.03 41.71 112.07
N SER A 176 -34.11 41.98 111.13
CA SER A 176 -32.74 42.44 111.43
C SER A 176 -32.68 43.98 111.61
N PRO A 177 -31.94 44.54 112.59
CA PRO A 177 -31.98 45.98 112.91
C PRO A 177 -31.25 46.94 111.95
N GLN A 178 -30.88 46.56 110.73
CA GLN A 178 -30.15 47.46 109.82
C GLN A 178 -30.89 47.76 108.51
N PRO A 179 -30.85 49.03 108.03
CA PRO A 179 -31.59 49.47 106.86
C PRO A 179 -30.82 49.11 105.59
N HIS A 180 -31.33 48.14 104.83
CA HIS A 180 -30.95 47.95 103.43
C HIS A 180 -32.24 47.92 102.60
N PRO A 181 -32.34 48.67 101.48
CA PRO A 181 -33.48 48.59 100.59
C PRO A 181 -33.65 47.16 100.06
N SER A 182 -34.87 46.64 100.18
CA SER A 182 -35.28 45.25 99.96
C SER A 182 -34.86 44.63 98.61
N SER A 183 -34.55 45.43 97.58
CA SER A 183 -34.26 44.97 96.21
C SER A 183 -32.84 44.45 95.95
N ASP A 184 -31.85 44.71 96.82
CA ASP A 184 -30.44 44.28 96.59
C ASP A 184 -29.98 43.10 97.44
N CYS A 185 -30.88 42.48 98.21
CA CYS A 185 -30.56 41.25 98.93
C CYS A 185 -30.30 40.08 97.94
N PRO A 186 -29.20 39.32 98.07
CA PRO A 186 -28.90 38.15 97.22
C PRO A 186 -30.04 37.12 97.16
N GLN A 187 -30.83 37.00 98.23
CA GLN A 187 -32.00 36.12 98.28
C GLN A 187 -33.16 36.62 97.40
N HIS A 188 -33.35 37.94 97.27
CA HIS A 188 -34.39 38.53 96.42
C HIS A 188 -34.11 38.30 94.93
N LYS A 189 -32.84 38.47 94.50
CA LYS A 189 -32.40 38.19 93.12
C LYS A 189 -32.60 36.72 92.74
N LYS A 190 -32.27 35.79 93.65
CA LYS A 190 -32.53 34.34 93.46
C LYS A 190 -34.03 34.03 93.33
N LEU A 191 -34.87 34.67 94.13
CA LEU A 191 -36.33 34.49 94.08
C LEU A 191 -36.92 34.97 92.74
N GLU A 192 -36.44 36.11 92.21
CA GLU A 192 -36.86 36.66 90.92
C GLU A 192 -36.41 35.78 89.75
N GLU A 193 -35.16 35.28 89.77
CA GLU A 193 -34.66 34.31 88.80
C GLU A 193 -35.49 33.02 88.77
N LEU A 194 -35.82 32.45 89.93
CA LEU A 194 -36.63 31.23 90.01
C LEU A 194 -38.07 31.45 89.51
N ARG A 195 -38.66 32.61 89.78
CA ARG A 195 -39.98 32.99 89.24
C ARG A 195 -39.95 33.13 87.71
N LYS A 196 -38.90 33.76 87.16
CA LYS A 196 -38.71 33.89 85.72
C LYS A 196 -38.55 32.52 85.05
N LYS A 197 -37.73 31.62 85.61
CA LYS A 197 -37.54 30.25 85.10
C LYS A 197 -38.84 29.44 85.11
N ARG A 198 -39.67 29.58 86.15
CA ARG A 198 -41.02 28.96 86.20
C ARG A 198 -41.91 29.44 85.06
N ASP A 199 -41.91 30.74 84.79
CA ASP A 199 -42.77 31.35 83.76
C ASP A 199 -42.28 31.00 82.34
N GLU A 200 -40.95 30.93 82.14
CA GLU A 200 -40.32 30.43 80.90
C GLU A 200 -40.70 28.98 80.59
N ILE A 201 -40.78 28.11 81.60
CA ILE A 201 -41.24 26.72 81.43
C ILE A 201 -42.74 26.69 81.10
N SER A 202 -43.56 27.49 81.80
CA SER A 202 -45.03 27.45 81.66
C SER A 202 -45.55 27.93 80.29
N THR A 203 -44.73 28.65 79.52
CA THR A 203 -45.09 29.21 78.20
C THR A 203 -44.59 28.37 77.02
N ASN A 204 -43.78 27.33 77.25
CA ASN A 204 -43.02 26.65 76.22
C ASN A 204 -43.77 25.49 75.52
N LYS A 205 -45.06 25.68 75.23
CA LYS A 205 -45.96 24.61 74.80
C LYS A 205 -45.70 24.01 73.40
N ASN A 206 -44.81 24.55 72.56
CA ASN A 206 -44.79 24.16 71.14
C ASN A 206 -43.44 24.24 70.38
N ASN A 207 -42.27 24.48 71.01
CA ASN A 207 -41.11 24.97 70.24
C ASN A 207 -39.84 24.12 70.14
N SER A 208 -39.84 22.83 70.51
CA SER A 208 -38.70 21.96 70.16
C SER A 208 -39.05 20.48 70.31
N ASN A 209 -39.43 19.80 69.23
CA ASN A 209 -39.40 18.34 69.18
C ASN A 209 -37.97 17.92 68.78
N CYS A 210 -37.30 17.09 69.60
CA CYS A 210 -35.97 16.51 69.30
C CYS A 210 -35.88 15.96 67.87
N GLU A 211 -36.97 15.39 67.37
CA GLU A 211 -37.07 14.86 66.01
C GLU A 211 -36.88 15.94 64.94
N THR A 212 -37.53 17.10 65.08
CA THR A 212 -37.37 18.23 64.15
C THR A 212 -35.94 18.78 64.18
N LEU A 213 -35.31 18.79 65.35
CA LEU A 213 -33.91 19.20 65.54
C LEU A 213 -32.95 18.28 64.78
N LEU A 214 -33.10 16.97 64.99
CA LEU A 214 -32.29 15.93 64.33
C LEU A 214 -32.49 15.95 62.81
N ASN A 215 -33.74 16.08 62.35
CA ASN A 215 -34.06 16.20 60.93
C ASN A 215 -33.40 17.44 60.29
N ASN A 216 -33.44 18.59 60.97
CA ASN A 216 -32.78 19.81 60.49
C ASN A 216 -31.26 19.70 60.49
N LEU A 217 -30.67 19.13 61.53
CA LEU A 217 -29.23 18.90 61.62
C LEU A 217 -28.75 17.96 60.51
N CYS A 218 -29.40 16.79 60.37
CA CYS A 218 -29.05 15.80 59.35
C CYS A 218 -29.24 16.35 57.94
N SER A 219 -30.38 17.02 57.66
CA SER A 219 -30.61 17.65 56.35
C SER A 219 -29.62 18.79 56.05
N GLY A 220 -29.14 19.48 57.08
CA GLY A 220 -28.06 20.45 56.95
C GLY A 220 -26.73 19.80 56.59
N LEU A 221 -26.40 18.67 57.21
CA LEU A 221 -25.19 17.89 56.94
C LEU A 221 -25.22 17.24 55.55
N GLU A 222 -26.35 16.69 55.12
CA GLU A 222 -26.52 16.13 53.76
C GLU A 222 -26.25 17.20 52.69
N LYS A 223 -26.84 18.39 52.81
CA LYS A 223 -26.58 19.51 51.89
C LYS A 223 -25.13 19.99 51.94
N PHE A 224 -24.54 19.99 53.13
CA PHE A 224 -23.15 20.37 53.33
C PHE A 224 -22.19 19.40 52.64
N LEU A 225 -22.45 18.09 52.70
CA LEU A 225 -21.72 17.09 51.93
C LEU A 225 -22.06 17.12 50.44
N GLY A 226 -23.28 17.50 50.09
CA GLY A 226 -23.85 17.30 48.75
C GLY A 226 -24.38 15.88 48.57
N TYR A 227 -24.79 15.23 49.66
CA TYR A 227 -25.37 13.89 49.66
C TYR A 227 -26.78 13.90 49.06
N GLN A 228 -27.09 12.91 48.23
CA GLN A 228 -28.39 12.75 47.58
C GLN A 228 -29.09 11.48 48.05
N GLU A 229 -30.19 11.62 48.78
CA GLU A 229 -30.88 10.54 49.49
C GLU A 229 -31.38 9.39 48.60
N THR A 230 -31.81 9.68 47.36
CA THR A 230 -32.33 8.67 46.43
C THR A 230 -31.24 7.77 45.83
N SER A 231 -30.10 8.35 45.48
CA SER A 231 -28.95 7.62 44.91
C SER A 231 -27.94 7.14 45.95
N LYS A 232 -28.00 7.72 47.17
CA LYS A 232 -27.01 7.61 48.25
C LYS A 232 -25.59 8.11 47.89
N GLY A 233 -25.45 8.76 46.75
CA GLY A 233 -24.19 9.33 46.27
C GLY A 233 -24.06 10.83 46.49
N TYR A 234 -23.01 11.41 45.92
CA TYR A 234 -22.66 12.82 46.09
C TYR A 234 -22.82 13.60 44.78
N THR A 235 -23.57 14.70 44.83
CA THR A 235 -23.86 15.54 43.66
C THR A 235 -22.71 16.46 43.28
N GLY A 236 -21.80 16.74 44.23
CA GLY A 236 -20.73 17.72 44.08
C GLY A 236 -21.12 19.17 44.38
N GLU A 237 -22.40 19.42 44.68
CA GLU A 237 -22.90 20.73 45.11
C GLU A 237 -22.41 21.12 46.51
N GLY A 238 -22.07 20.12 47.34
CA GLY A 238 -21.44 20.31 48.65
C GLY A 238 -19.91 20.24 48.60
N ILE A 239 -19.32 19.92 49.75
CA ILE A 239 -17.87 19.81 49.91
C ILE A 239 -17.30 18.49 49.38
N VAL A 240 -18.12 17.45 49.19
CA VAL A 240 -17.65 16.21 48.56
C VAL A 240 -17.58 16.42 47.04
N TYR A 241 -16.65 15.75 46.38
CA TYR A 241 -16.53 15.79 44.92
C TYR A 241 -17.65 14.95 44.30
N SER A 242 -18.21 15.38 43.17
CA SER A 242 -19.33 14.64 42.55
C SER A 242 -18.89 13.24 42.18
N ASP A 243 -19.77 12.26 42.40
CA ASP A 243 -19.46 10.88 42.02
C ASP A 243 -19.34 10.76 40.49
N LEU A 244 -20.20 11.47 39.76
CA LEU A 244 -20.14 11.54 38.29
C LEU A 244 -18.83 12.18 37.82
N ASP A 245 -18.43 13.31 38.43
CA ASP A 245 -17.17 13.97 38.07
C ASP A 245 -15.97 13.05 38.33
N ARG A 246 -15.99 12.28 39.43
CA ARG A 246 -14.95 11.32 39.77
C ARG A 246 -14.81 10.22 38.72
N LEU A 247 -15.92 9.67 38.23
CA LEU A 247 -15.91 8.69 37.14
C LEU A 247 -15.40 9.33 35.83
N CYS A 248 -15.86 10.54 35.49
CA CYS A 248 -15.39 11.26 34.30
C CYS A 248 -13.88 11.56 34.33
N ASP A 249 -13.33 11.93 35.49
CA ASP A 249 -11.88 12.09 35.68
C ASP A 249 -11.12 10.77 35.46
N GLY A 250 -11.70 9.66 35.92
CA GLY A 250 -11.19 8.30 35.66
C GLY A 250 -11.17 7.95 34.18
N VAL A 251 -12.27 8.21 33.47
CA VAL A 251 -12.37 8.00 32.01
C VAL A 251 -11.35 8.85 31.25
N MET A 252 -11.24 10.15 31.55
CA MET A 252 -10.24 11.02 30.92
C MET A 252 -8.81 10.57 31.19
N SER A 253 -8.53 10.09 32.41
CA SER A 253 -7.22 9.56 32.78
C SER A 253 -6.89 8.27 32.03
N PHE A 254 -7.88 7.40 31.83
CA PHE A 254 -7.72 6.21 30.98
C PHE A 254 -7.43 6.58 29.53
N LEU A 255 -8.23 7.46 28.92
CA LEU A 255 -8.05 7.90 27.53
C LEU A 255 -6.66 8.52 27.35
N HIS A 256 -6.21 9.34 28.29
CA HIS A 256 -4.86 9.89 28.25
C HIS A 256 -3.80 8.80 28.33
N GLY A 257 -3.89 7.87 29.28
CA GLY A 257 -2.89 6.81 29.44
C GLY A 257 -2.72 5.95 28.18
N VAL A 258 -3.83 5.66 27.47
CA VAL A 258 -3.78 4.92 26.20
C VAL A 258 -3.20 5.77 25.07
N LEU A 259 -3.68 7.00 24.89
CA LEU A 259 -3.28 7.84 23.75
C LEU A 259 -1.86 8.37 23.87
N ASP A 260 -1.37 8.62 25.08
CA ASP A 260 0.01 9.06 25.32
C ASP A 260 1.02 7.97 24.94
N GLU A 261 0.73 6.70 25.23
CA GLU A 261 1.57 5.55 24.81
C GLU A 261 1.67 5.45 23.28
N VAL A 262 0.56 5.68 22.57
CA VAL A 262 0.54 5.69 21.09
C VAL A 262 1.27 6.92 20.54
N HIS A 263 1.04 8.09 21.12
CA HIS A 263 1.62 9.38 20.69
C HIS A 263 3.13 9.47 20.94
N THR A 264 3.63 8.85 22.00
CA THR A 264 5.07 8.83 22.34
C THR A 264 5.84 7.72 21.62
N ASN A 265 5.15 6.83 20.90
CA ASN A 265 5.79 5.74 20.17
C ASN A 265 6.61 6.26 18.97
N ASN A 266 7.93 6.07 19.03
CA ASN A 266 8.86 6.51 17.99
C ASN A 266 8.62 5.86 16.62
N ASN A 267 8.11 4.62 16.57
CA ASN A 267 7.79 3.95 15.30
C ASN A 267 6.63 4.69 14.59
N LEU A 268 5.62 5.11 15.36
CA LEU A 268 4.41 5.78 14.84
C LEU A 268 4.57 7.31 14.70
N SER A 269 5.80 7.82 14.86
CA SER A 269 6.11 9.24 14.72
C SER A 269 5.62 9.89 13.41
N PRO A 270 5.56 9.19 12.25
CA PRO A 270 5.00 9.81 11.03
C PRO A 270 3.54 10.25 11.16
N TYR A 271 2.78 9.73 12.11
CA TYR A 271 1.35 10.03 12.26
C TYR A 271 1.05 10.94 13.47
N LYS A 272 2.07 11.27 14.25
CA LYS A 272 1.93 11.82 15.62
C LYS A 272 1.20 13.16 15.70
N GLU A 273 1.43 14.08 14.75
CA GLU A 273 0.94 15.47 14.79
C GLU A 273 -0.59 15.55 14.95
N THR A 274 -1.32 14.61 14.35
CA THR A 274 -2.79 14.56 14.42
C THR A 274 -3.34 14.24 15.82
N LEU A 275 -2.57 13.55 16.68
CA LEU A 275 -2.97 13.22 18.05
C LEU A 275 -2.56 14.27 19.08
N GLU A 276 -1.66 15.20 18.74
CA GLU A 276 -1.05 16.13 19.70
C GLU A 276 -2.10 16.98 20.44
N ASN A 277 -3.09 17.49 19.72
CA ASN A 277 -4.17 18.27 20.31
C ASN A 277 -5.06 17.43 21.25
N ALA A 278 -5.37 16.18 20.88
CA ALA A 278 -6.18 15.28 21.71
C ALA A 278 -5.47 14.95 23.02
N VAL A 279 -4.18 14.61 22.96
CA VAL A 279 -3.35 14.30 24.15
C VAL A 279 -3.19 15.55 25.03
N SER A 280 -2.86 16.70 24.45
CA SER A 280 -2.69 17.95 25.20
C SER A 280 -3.98 18.35 25.92
N LEU A 281 -5.14 18.27 25.27
CA LEU A 281 -6.41 18.63 25.89
C LEU A 281 -6.81 17.67 27.01
N LEU A 282 -6.52 16.38 26.85
CA LEU A 282 -6.71 15.38 27.89
C LEU A 282 -5.82 15.63 29.11
N GLU A 283 -4.56 16.03 28.92
CA GLU A 283 -3.67 16.42 30.02
C GLU A 283 -4.22 17.65 30.76
N THR A 284 -4.65 18.69 30.03
CA THR A 284 -5.11 19.93 30.67
C THR A 284 -6.45 19.80 31.41
N HIS A 285 -7.39 19.00 30.90
CA HIS A 285 -8.75 18.89 31.46
C HIS A 285 -8.99 17.61 32.28
N ARG A 286 -7.95 16.79 32.53
CA ARG A 286 -8.06 15.45 33.18
C ARG A 286 -8.79 15.42 34.52
N HIS A 287 -8.88 16.57 35.20
CA HIS A 287 -9.40 16.71 36.56
C HIS A 287 -10.56 17.71 36.65
N GLU A 288 -11.28 17.92 35.55
CA GLU A 288 -12.40 18.84 35.46
C GLU A 288 -13.77 18.14 35.42
N GLY A 289 -13.80 16.85 35.74
CA GLY A 289 -15.00 16.05 35.87
C GLY A 289 -15.77 15.95 34.56
N LYS A 290 -17.10 16.00 34.69
CA LYS A 290 -18.02 15.96 33.55
C LYS A 290 -17.75 17.08 32.56
N THR A 291 -17.49 18.31 33.05
CA THR A 291 -17.21 19.46 32.19
C THR A 291 -15.95 19.24 31.37
N GLY A 292 -14.89 18.71 31.97
CA GLY A 292 -13.68 18.31 31.26
C GLY A 292 -13.97 17.29 30.16
N LEU A 293 -14.67 16.21 30.51
CA LEU A 293 -14.98 15.13 29.57
C LEU A 293 -15.82 15.64 28.38
N HIS A 294 -16.82 16.49 28.64
CA HIS A 294 -17.64 17.13 27.61
C HIS A 294 -16.81 17.94 26.61
N THR A 295 -15.84 18.68 27.13
CA THR A 295 -14.93 19.51 26.33
C THR A 295 -14.03 18.66 25.44
N VAL A 296 -13.45 17.57 25.97
CA VAL A 296 -12.37 16.85 25.28
C VAL A 296 -12.82 15.67 24.43
N ILE A 297 -13.87 14.91 24.81
CA ILE A 297 -14.17 13.61 24.16
C ILE A 297 -14.55 13.73 22.67
N GLY A 298 -15.06 14.89 22.23
CA GLY A 298 -15.29 15.17 20.81
C GLY A 298 -13.98 15.30 20.03
N THR A 299 -13.05 16.09 20.57
CA THR A 299 -11.72 16.29 20.00
C THR A 299 -10.87 15.02 20.05
N VAL A 300 -11.02 14.20 21.08
CA VAL A 300 -10.34 12.90 21.18
C VAL A 300 -10.75 11.98 20.05
N LYS A 301 -12.07 11.81 19.81
CA LYS A 301 -12.58 11.01 18.68
C LYS A 301 -12.03 11.54 17.35
N LEU A 302 -12.14 12.85 17.12
CA LEU A 302 -11.67 13.46 15.88
C LEU A 302 -10.16 13.30 15.69
N GLY A 303 -9.36 13.43 16.75
CA GLY A 303 -7.91 13.24 16.70
C GLY A 303 -7.53 11.81 16.30
N ILE A 304 -8.25 10.80 16.83
CA ILE A 304 -8.04 9.40 16.43
C ILE A 304 -8.49 9.16 14.98
N GLU A 305 -9.61 9.75 14.55
CA GLU A 305 -10.07 9.68 13.15
C GLU A 305 -9.07 10.30 12.17
N GLN A 306 -8.51 11.47 12.51
CA GLN A 306 -7.47 12.13 11.72
C GLN A 306 -6.19 11.30 11.68
N TRP A 307 -5.79 10.72 12.80
CA TRP A 307 -4.63 9.83 12.87
C TRP A 307 -4.79 8.60 11.99
N LEU A 308 -5.95 7.92 12.04
CA LEU A 308 -6.26 6.79 11.16
C LEU A 308 -6.34 7.22 9.69
N GLY A 309 -6.85 8.42 9.41
CA GLY A 309 -6.87 9.02 8.07
C GLY A 309 -5.48 9.27 7.50
N ASP A 310 -4.54 9.74 8.32
CA ASP A 310 -3.13 9.93 7.94
C ASP A 310 -2.42 8.60 7.68
N VAL A 311 -2.66 7.59 8.52
CA VAL A 311 -2.19 6.21 8.29
C VAL A 311 -2.68 5.70 6.95
N ASN A 312 -3.97 5.85 6.64
CA ASN A 312 -4.54 5.40 5.38
C ASN A 312 -3.98 6.18 4.19
N THR A 313 -3.89 7.50 4.27
CA THR A 313 -3.36 8.37 3.20
C THR A 313 -1.94 7.97 2.81
N LYS A 314 -1.08 7.74 3.81
CA LYS A 314 0.32 7.39 3.60
C LYS A 314 0.48 5.96 3.07
N SER A 315 -0.33 5.02 3.56
CA SER A 315 -0.38 3.66 3.01
C SER A 315 -0.91 3.62 1.57
N GLU A 316 -1.90 4.44 1.22
CA GLU A 316 -2.40 4.60 -0.16
C GLU A 316 -1.35 5.22 -1.10
N ALA A 317 -0.52 6.13 -0.60
CA ALA A 317 0.58 6.69 -1.38
C ALA A 317 1.61 5.64 -1.82
N VAL A 318 1.76 4.53 -1.08
CA VAL A 318 2.60 3.39 -1.48
C VAL A 318 1.88 2.50 -2.50
N LYS A 319 0.58 2.23 -2.31
CA LYS A 319 -0.22 1.30 -3.12
C LYS A 319 -0.53 1.85 -4.52
N LYS A 320 -0.96 3.10 -4.60
CA LYS A 320 -1.51 3.68 -5.84
C LYS A 320 -0.53 3.68 -7.01
N PRO A 321 0.77 4.04 -6.85
CA PRO A 321 1.70 4.00 -7.97
C PRO A 321 2.00 2.58 -8.46
N ILE A 322 2.01 1.56 -7.58
CA ILE A 322 2.17 0.15 -7.98
C ILE A 322 0.95 -0.31 -8.78
N LYS A 323 -0.25 0.10 -8.39
CA LYS A 323 -1.46 -0.20 -9.18
C LYS A 323 -1.42 0.46 -10.56
N ASN A 324 -0.99 1.72 -10.65
CA ASN A 324 -0.82 2.39 -11.93
C ASN A 324 0.23 1.67 -12.80
N LEU A 325 1.33 1.21 -12.19
CA LEU A 325 2.35 0.40 -12.88
C LEU A 325 1.74 -0.88 -13.46
N GLU A 326 0.90 -1.58 -12.70
CA GLU A 326 0.22 -2.80 -13.16
C GLU A 326 -0.65 -2.52 -14.39
N ASP A 327 -1.40 -1.42 -14.39
CA ASP A 327 -2.21 -0.98 -15.52
C ASP A 327 -1.34 -0.64 -16.75
N ASP A 328 -0.24 0.09 -16.54
CA ASP A 328 0.68 0.48 -17.61
C ASP A 328 1.43 -0.72 -18.20
N VAL A 329 1.91 -1.65 -17.37
CA VAL A 329 2.52 -2.92 -17.82
C VAL A 329 1.55 -3.71 -18.68
N ASN A 330 0.27 -3.78 -18.28
CA ASN A 330 -0.78 -4.42 -19.06
C ASN A 330 -1.04 -3.71 -20.40
N ALA A 331 -1.00 -2.37 -20.42
CA ALA A 331 -1.15 -1.59 -21.65
C ALA A 331 0.01 -1.82 -22.62
N PHE A 332 1.26 -1.81 -22.13
CA PHE A 332 2.44 -2.12 -22.94
C PHE A 332 2.40 -3.56 -23.44
N PHE A 333 2.00 -4.53 -22.60
CA PHE A 333 1.88 -5.92 -23.00
C PHE A 333 0.95 -6.05 -24.21
N LYS A 334 -0.26 -5.46 -24.13
CA LYS A 334 -1.22 -5.44 -25.25
C LYS A 334 -0.64 -4.77 -26.49
N TYR A 335 0.07 -3.65 -26.34
CA TYR A 335 0.70 -2.97 -27.47
C TYR A 335 1.71 -3.88 -28.19
N PHE A 336 2.65 -4.50 -27.46
CA PHE A 336 3.64 -5.38 -28.07
C PHE A 336 3.03 -6.67 -28.64
N GLU A 337 1.93 -7.19 -28.07
CA GLU A 337 1.16 -8.28 -28.69
C GLU A 337 0.65 -7.90 -30.09
N THR A 338 0.15 -6.67 -30.28
CA THR A 338 -0.33 -6.26 -31.62
C THR A 338 0.80 -6.18 -32.66
N LEU A 339 2.02 -5.85 -32.23
CA LEU A 339 3.19 -5.76 -33.10
C LEU A 339 3.77 -7.12 -33.50
N LYS A 340 3.33 -8.22 -32.88
CA LYS A 340 3.73 -9.57 -33.30
C LYS A 340 3.20 -9.94 -34.68
N THR A 341 2.10 -9.31 -35.09
CA THR A 341 1.43 -9.52 -36.38
C THR A 341 2.23 -8.92 -37.56
N ASP A 342 1.80 -9.15 -38.80
CA ASP A 342 2.51 -8.72 -40.02
C ASP A 342 2.41 -7.19 -40.26
N LYS A 343 2.99 -6.41 -39.34
CA LYS A 343 2.99 -4.94 -39.32
C LYS A 343 4.25 -4.38 -39.96
N GLU A 344 4.10 -3.35 -40.80
CA GLU A 344 5.23 -2.66 -41.42
C GLU A 344 5.98 -1.78 -40.42
N TYR A 345 7.30 -2.01 -40.30
CA TYR A 345 8.16 -1.24 -39.40
C TYR A 345 8.10 0.26 -39.65
N ASP A 346 8.15 0.70 -40.92
CA ASP A 346 8.17 2.12 -41.26
C ASP A 346 6.86 2.82 -40.86
N ALA A 347 5.73 2.11 -40.88
CA ALA A 347 4.45 2.65 -40.44
C ALA A 347 4.35 2.75 -38.90
N GLU A 348 4.97 1.81 -38.18
CA GLU A 348 4.92 1.76 -36.72
C GLU A 348 6.08 2.50 -36.03
N GLN A 349 7.09 2.97 -36.77
CA GLN A 349 8.31 3.57 -36.22
C GLN A 349 8.03 4.73 -35.25
N SER A 350 7.14 5.65 -35.62
CA SER A 350 6.76 6.80 -34.78
C SER A 350 6.02 6.36 -33.52
N ASN A 351 5.09 5.41 -33.65
CA ASN A 351 4.35 4.84 -32.53
C ASN A 351 5.31 4.15 -31.56
N LEU A 352 6.24 3.36 -32.10
CA LEU A 352 7.23 2.64 -31.32
C LEU A 352 8.13 3.60 -30.56
N GLN A 353 8.63 4.64 -31.22
CA GLN A 353 9.47 5.65 -30.56
C GLN A 353 8.71 6.39 -29.44
N SER A 354 7.41 6.65 -29.61
CA SER A 354 6.56 7.19 -28.55
C SER A 354 6.43 6.21 -27.39
N SER A 355 6.13 4.93 -27.67
CA SER A 355 6.02 3.89 -26.64
C SER A 355 7.32 3.71 -25.86
N ILE A 356 8.48 3.74 -26.52
CA ILE A 356 9.80 3.68 -25.84
C ILE A 356 10.04 4.88 -24.92
N ARG A 357 9.56 6.08 -25.28
CA ARG A 357 9.61 7.23 -24.37
C ARG A 357 8.74 6.97 -23.14
N SER A 358 7.52 6.47 -23.34
CA SER A 358 6.58 6.14 -22.25
C SER A 358 7.07 5.01 -21.35
N VAL A 359 7.85 4.04 -21.83
CA VAL A 359 8.49 3.01 -20.98
C VAL A 359 9.39 3.63 -19.89
N ASN A 360 9.91 4.85 -20.08
CA ASN A 360 10.63 5.54 -19.01
C ASN A 360 9.74 5.94 -17.84
N GLN A 361 8.45 6.13 -18.08
CA GLN A 361 7.47 6.52 -17.06
C GLN A 361 7.24 5.40 -16.04
N LEU A 362 7.35 4.13 -16.46
CA LEU A 362 7.23 2.97 -15.55
C LEU A 362 8.19 3.08 -14.35
N SER A 363 9.40 3.61 -14.54
CA SER A 363 10.34 3.80 -13.43
C SER A 363 9.92 4.91 -12.46
N LEU A 364 9.18 5.92 -12.93
CA LEU A 364 8.72 7.02 -12.09
C LEU A 364 7.62 6.57 -11.13
N ASP A 365 6.71 5.70 -11.56
CA ASP A 365 5.66 5.18 -10.68
C ASP A 365 6.25 4.38 -9.52
N VAL A 366 7.23 3.52 -9.78
CA VAL A 366 7.89 2.76 -8.70
C VAL A 366 8.73 3.67 -7.81
N HIS A 367 9.35 4.72 -8.37
CA HIS A 367 10.04 5.73 -7.56
C HIS A 367 9.08 6.43 -6.59
N HIS A 368 7.88 6.80 -7.02
CA HIS A 368 6.89 7.41 -6.13
C HIS A 368 6.51 6.47 -4.98
N SER A 369 6.34 5.17 -5.22
CA SER A 369 6.11 4.20 -4.14
C SER A 369 7.32 4.07 -3.21
N THR A 370 8.54 4.12 -3.75
CA THR A 370 9.78 4.07 -2.97
C THR A 370 9.90 5.30 -2.07
N ASP A 371 9.59 6.49 -2.57
CA ASP A 371 9.60 7.74 -1.79
C ASP A 371 8.48 7.74 -0.73
N ALA A 372 7.30 7.18 -1.07
CA ALA A 372 6.19 7.04 -0.14
C ALA A 372 6.53 6.14 1.05
N LEU A 373 7.44 5.16 0.90
CA LEU A 373 7.91 4.32 2.00
C LEU A 373 8.58 5.14 3.12
N MET A 374 9.22 6.27 2.81
CA MET A 374 9.85 7.12 3.82
C MET A 374 8.82 7.82 4.73
N ASN A 375 7.55 7.83 4.32
CA ASN A 375 6.47 8.52 5.03
C ASN A 375 5.60 7.56 5.87
N VAL A 376 5.77 6.24 5.75
CA VAL A 376 5.12 5.26 6.63
C VAL A 376 5.99 4.99 7.87
N ASP A 377 5.46 4.27 8.86
CA ASP A 377 6.26 3.87 10.03
C ASP A 377 7.36 2.87 9.66
N LYS A 378 8.42 2.83 10.48
CA LYS A 378 9.64 2.06 10.18
C LYS A 378 9.41 0.55 10.12
N MET A 379 8.45 0.03 10.87
CA MET A 379 8.12 -1.40 10.82
C MET A 379 7.47 -1.75 9.48
N LEU A 380 6.45 -1.01 9.07
CA LEU A 380 5.81 -1.21 7.76
C LEU A 380 6.79 -0.94 6.61
N GLU A 381 7.61 0.12 6.70
CA GLU A 381 8.67 0.42 5.72
C GLU A 381 9.58 -0.80 5.52
N LYS A 382 10.09 -1.38 6.61
CA LYS A 382 10.98 -2.55 6.58
C LYS A 382 10.33 -3.77 5.92
N GLU A 383 9.02 -3.95 6.12
CA GLU A 383 8.29 -5.06 5.53
C GLU A 383 7.98 -4.87 4.04
N LEU A 384 7.66 -3.64 3.61
CA LEU A 384 7.29 -3.35 2.23
C LEU A 384 8.50 -3.13 1.32
N LYS A 385 9.59 -2.57 1.86
CA LYS A 385 10.78 -2.18 1.11
C LYS A 385 11.36 -3.28 0.21
N PRO A 386 11.56 -4.54 0.66
CA PRO A 386 12.11 -5.60 -0.19
C PRO A 386 11.24 -5.88 -1.42
N HIS A 387 9.92 -5.75 -1.29
CA HIS A 387 8.96 -6.00 -2.37
C HIS A 387 8.93 -4.84 -3.37
N VAL A 388 8.92 -3.60 -2.87
CA VAL A 388 8.98 -2.39 -3.72
C VAL A 388 10.33 -2.31 -4.45
N ASP A 389 11.44 -2.59 -3.77
CA ASP A 389 12.77 -2.61 -4.37
C ASP A 389 12.89 -3.70 -5.47
N LEU A 390 12.26 -4.87 -5.28
CA LEU A 390 12.24 -5.93 -6.28
C LEU A 390 11.49 -5.49 -7.55
N ILE A 391 10.30 -4.90 -7.39
CA ILE A 391 9.54 -4.32 -8.51
C ILE A 391 10.40 -3.26 -9.22
N PHE A 392 11.06 -2.38 -8.46
CA PHE A 392 11.90 -1.32 -9.01
C PHE A 392 13.02 -1.84 -9.90
N GLU A 393 13.79 -2.81 -9.41
CA GLU A 393 14.90 -3.41 -10.17
C GLU A 393 14.39 -4.17 -11.40
N SER A 394 13.24 -4.85 -11.31
CA SER A 394 12.62 -5.53 -12.47
C SER A 394 12.14 -4.55 -13.54
N VAL A 395 11.48 -3.46 -13.16
CA VAL A 395 11.04 -2.40 -14.10
C VAL A 395 12.25 -1.74 -14.76
N LYS A 396 13.29 -1.45 -13.98
CA LYS A 396 14.54 -0.87 -14.49
C LYS A 396 15.22 -1.80 -15.49
N ALA A 397 15.34 -3.09 -15.17
CA ALA A 397 15.91 -4.08 -16.09
C ALA A 397 15.11 -4.18 -17.39
N PHE A 398 13.78 -4.20 -17.32
CA PHE A 398 12.91 -4.20 -18.49
C PHE A 398 13.13 -2.95 -19.35
N LYS A 399 13.15 -1.76 -18.74
CA LYS A 399 13.38 -0.48 -19.44
C LYS A 399 14.72 -0.46 -20.16
N ASP A 400 15.80 -0.84 -19.50
CA ASP A 400 17.14 -0.80 -20.06
C ASP A 400 17.28 -1.79 -21.23
N SER A 401 16.78 -3.03 -21.04
CA SER A 401 16.70 -4.02 -22.11
C SER A 401 15.84 -3.54 -23.29
N THR A 402 14.72 -2.85 -23.03
CA THR A 402 13.83 -2.36 -24.09
C THR A 402 14.49 -1.28 -24.94
N LYS A 403 15.22 -0.35 -24.32
CA LYS A 403 16.01 0.67 -25.04
C LYS A 403 17.09 0.03 -25.90
N GLN A 404 17.86 -0.88 -25.33
CA GLN A 404 18.95 -1.55 -26.03
C GLN A 404 18.44 -2.32 -27.26
N ASP A 405 17.37 -3.11 -27.09
CA ASP A 405 16.81 -3.91 -28.18
C ASP A 405 16.16 -3.04 -29.26
N HIS A 406 15.55 -1.91 -28.87
CA HIS A 406 15.00 -0.95 -29.82
C HIS A 406 16.11 -0.31 -30.67
N ASP A 407 17.23 0.10 -30.05
CA ASP A 407 18.40 0.61 -30.79
C ASP A 407 18.98 -0.45 -31.74
N GLY A 408 18.96 -1.72 -31.32
CA GLY A 408 19.31 -2.87 -32.18
C GLY A 408 18.37 -2.98 -33.38
N LEU A 409 17.06 -2.93 -33.17
CA LEU A 409 16.05 -2.96 -34.23
C LEU A 409 16.24 -1.81 -35.23
N VAL A 410 16.43 -0.57 -34.74
CA VAL A 410 16.65 0.60 -35.60
C VAL A 410 17.91 0.42 -36.46
N LYS A 411 19.00 -0.09 -35.88
CA LYS A 411 20.25 -0.37 -36.62
C LYS A 411 20.04 -1.43 -37.70
N VAL A 412 19.33 -2.52 -37.40
CA VAL A 412 19.02 -3.57 -38.38
C VAL A 412 18.19 -3.01 -39.52
N CYS A 413 17.09 -2.30 -39.23
CA CYS A 413 16.23 -1.71 -40.25
C CYS A 413 16.98 -0.71 -41.14
N LYS A 414 17.81 0.15 -40.53
CA LYS A 414 18.65 1.10 -41.28
C LYS A 414 19.66 0.38 -42.19
N LYS A 415 20.29 -0.69 -41.68
CA LYS A 415 21.25 -1.47 -42.47
C LYS A 415 20.57 -2.14 -43.67
N VAL A 416 19.36 -2.65 -43.48
CA VAL A 416 18.53 -3.19 -44.58
C VAL A 416 18.20 -2.10 -45.60
N ASP A 417 17.81 -0.89 -45.16
CA ASP A 417 17.56 0.24 -46.06
C ASP A 417 18.81 0.60 -46.90
N GLU A 418 19.99 0.63 -46.26
CA GLU A 418 21.28 0.92 -46.91
C GLU A 418 21.67 -0.14 -47.94
N GLU A 419 21.66 -1.43 -47.56
CA GLU A 419 22.08 -2.54 -48.43
C GLU A 419 21.15 -2.70 -49.65
N PHE A 420 19.83 -2.64 -49.45
CA PHE A 420 18.88 -2.69 -50.56
C PHE A 420 18.96 -1.44 -51.44
N GLY A 421 19.21 -0.26 -50.86
CA GLY A 421 19.43 0.97 -51.64
C GLY A 421 20.68 0.89 -52.54
N GLU A 422 21.77 0.31 -52.06
CA GLU A 422 22.96 0.06 -52.88
C GLU A 422 22.70 -0.98 -53.98
N LEU A 423 21.97 -2.05 -53.67
CA LEU A 423 21.62 -3.08 -54.63
C LEU A 423 20.74 -2.51 -55.76
N ASP A 424 19.69 -1.78 -55.39
CA ASP A 424 18.78 -1.13 -56.34
C ASP A 424 19.54 -0.14 -57.24
N LYS A 425 20.45 0.66 -56.67
CA LYS A 425 21.29 1.57 -57.45
C LYS A 425 22.17 0.83 -58.45
N LYS A 426 22.80 -0.29 -58.06
CA LYS A 426 23.63 -1.10 -58.96
C LYS A 426 22.82 -1.68 -60.13
N VAL A 427 21.60 -2.15 -59.85
CA VAL A 427 20.71 -2.68 -60.90
C VAL A 427 20.23 -1.56 -61.81
N GLU A 428 19.85 -0.40 -61.27
CA GLU A 428 19.48 0.77 -62.08
C GLU A 428 20.62 1.25 -62.98
N ASP A 429 21.82 1.43 -62.42
CA ASP A 429 23.00 1.86 -63.17
C ASP A 429 23.39 0.86 -64.26
N GLY A 430 23.21 -0.44 -64.00
CA GLY A 430 23.45 -1.53 -64.94
C GLY A 430 22.43 -1.64 -66.07
N LEU A 431 21.17 -1.26 -65.82
CA LEU A 431 20.09 -1.30 -66.81
C LEU A 431 19.84 0.05 -67.51
N SER A 432 20.44 1.13 -67.03
CA SER A 432 20.15 2.49 -67.47
C SER A 432 20.33 2.73 -68.98
N GLU A 433 19.42 3.54 -69.55
CA GLU A 433 19.53 4.07 -70.91
C GLU A 433 20.31 5.40 -70.97
N SER A 434 20.42 6.12 -69.84
CA SER A 434 21.20 7.38 -69.76
C SER A 434 22.68 7.15 -69.45
N ASN A 435 23.02 5.99 -68.90
CA ASN A 435 24.40 5.59 -68.64
C ASN A 435 25.00 4.92 -69.87
N LYS A 436 26.12 5.45 -70.39
CA LYS A 436 26.83 4.87 -71.55
C LYS A 436 27.30 3.42 -71.35
N ASN A 437 27.40 2.98 -70.10
CA ASN A 437 27.76 1.62 -69.71
C ASN A 437 26.56 0.75 -69.30
N GLY A 438 25.34 1.28 -69.40
CA GLY A 438 24.11 0.56 -69.10
C GLY A 438 23.65 -0.30 -70.27
N LEU A 439 23.00 -1.43 -69.96
CA LEU A 439 22.59 -2.42 -70.95
C LEU A 439 21.66 -1.83 -72.02
N ARG A 440 20.70 -0.98 -71.64
CA ARG A 440 19.78 -0.34 -72.59
C ARG A 440 20.52 0.58 -73.56
N TYR A 441 21.42 1.42 -73.06
CA TYR A 441 22.21 2.31 -73.90
C TYR A 441 23.09 1.53 -74.87
N LYS A 442 23.90 0.59 -74.36
CA LYS A 442 24.84 -0.19 -75.17
C LYS A 442 24.14 -1.01 -76.25
N PHE A 443 23.04 -1.64 -75.89
CA PHE A 443 22.26 -2.41 -76.84
C PHE A 443 21.62 -1.53 -77.92
N LYS A 444 21.05 -0.38 -77.53
CA LYS A 444 20.47 0.58 -78.48
C LYS A 444 21.52 1.16 -79.41
N GLU A 445 22.65 1.63 -78.88
CA GLU A 445 23.78 2.17 -79.65
C GLU A 445 24.36 1.12 -80.61
N GLY A 446 24.54 -0.12 -80.15
CA GLY A 446 25.04 -1.22 -80.98
C GLY A 446 24.12 -1.57 -82.15
N ILE A 447 22.81 -1.71 -81.91
CA ILE A 447 21.84 -1.99 -82.97
C ILE A 447 21.68 -0.78 -83.90
N GLU A 448 21.64 0.45 -83.38
CA GLU A 448 21.59 1.67 -84.19
C GLU A 448 22.84 1.79 -85.08
N SER A 449 24.03 1.46 -84.58
CA SER A 449 25.28 1.43 -85.36
C SER A 449 25.20 0.42 -86.51
N ILE A 450 24.72 -0.80 -86.26
CA ILE A 450 24.54 -1.83 -87.30
C ILE A 450 23.50 -1.39 -88.33
N LEU A 451 22.36 -0.84 -87.90
CA LEU A 451 21.32 -0.32 -88.79
C LEU A 451 21.80 0.87 -89.61
N GLN A 452 22.59 1.78 -89.02
CA GLN A 452 23.22 2.88 -89.74
C GLN A 452 24.23 2.37 -90.78
N GLN A 453 25.01 1.34 -90.46
CA GLN A 453 25.94 0.74 -91.41
C GLN A 453 25.17 0.08 -92.57
N ILE A 454 24.12 -0.71 -92.30
CA ILE A 454 23.23 -1.26 -93.32
C ILE A 454 22.62 -0.14 -94.18
N GLY A 455 22.19 0.96 -93.55
CA GLY A 455 21.60 2.11 -94.24
C GLY A 455 22.59 2.90 -95.11
N LYS A 456 23.84 3.08 -94.64
CA LYS A 456 24.93 3.68 -95.42
C LYS A 456 25.26 2.84 -96.63
N GLU A 457 25.29 1.52 -96.49
CA GLU A 457 25.70 0.60 -97.55
C GLU A 457 24.63 0.45 -98.64
N ARG A 458 23.34 0.50 -98.28
CA ARG A 458 22.24 0.67 -99.26
C ARG A 458 22.37 1.92 -100.13
N LYS A 459 23.05 2.95 -99.63
CA LYS A 459 23.34 4.20 -100.34
C LYS A 459 24.82 4.32 -100.75
N GLY A 460 25.59 3.26 -100.51
CA GLY A 460 27.04 3.25 -100.50
C GLY A 460 27.65 2.81 -101.82
N SER A 461 28.98 2.66 -101.84
CA SER A 461 29.72 2.42 -103.07
C SER A 461 29.30 1.13 -103.76
N LEU A 462 28.88 0.08 -103.04
CA LEU A 462 28.47 -1.20 -103.62
C LEU A 462 27.17 -1.09 -104.44
N PHE A 463 26.07 -0.63 -103.84
CA PHE A 463 24.80 -0.43 -104.55
C PHE A 463 24.95 0.60 -105.68
N HIS A 464 25.67 1.69 -105.42
CA HIS A 464 25.95 2.68 -106.46
C HIS A 464 26.81 2.10 -107.60
N SER A 465 27.76 1.20 -107.30
CA SER A 465 28.58 0.52 -108.33
C SER A 465 27.75 -0.51 -109.09
N ILE A 466 26.80 -1.21 -108.46
CA ILE A 466 25.87 -2.13 -109.13
C ILE A 466 24.92 -1.33 -110.05
N GLU A 467 24.32 -0.24 -109.56
CA GLU A 467 23.48 0.66 -110.36
C GLU A 467 24.25 1.29 -111.52
N THR A 468 25.49 1.75 -111.25
CA THR A 468 26.36 2.36 -112.26
C THR A 468 26.80 1.33 -113.32
N ALA A 469 27.18 0.12 -112.92
CA ALA A 469 27.51 -0.95 -113.85
C ALA A 469 26.28 -1.37 -114.68
N LEU A 470 25.09 -1.45 -114.08
CA LEU A 470 23.83 -1.72 -114.78
C LEU A 470 23.45 -0.60 -115.76
N ARG A 471 23.65 0.66 -115.38
CA ARG A 471 23.43 1.84 -116.24
C ARG A 471 24.40 1.84 -117.42
N GLU A 472 25.69 1.71 -117.15
CA GLU A 472 26.76 1.74 -118.16
C GLU A 472 26.63 0.56 -119.15
N MET A 473 26.27 -0.64 -118.68
CA MET A 473 25.99 -1.78 -119.56
C MET A 473 24.70 -1.63 -120.39
N ASN A 474 23.70 -0.90 -119.89
CA ASN A 474 22.46 -0.62 -120.63
C ASN A 474 22.62 0.54 -121.64
N GLU A 475 23.44 1.54 -121.35
CA GLU A 475 23.57 2.76 -122.17
C GLU A 475 24.42 2.55 -123.42
N THR A 476 25.41 1.64 -123.42
CA THR A 476 26.24 1.35 -124.60
C THR A 476 26.76 -0.09 -124.60
N LEU A 477 26.22 -0.92 -125.49
CA LEU A 477 26.63 -2.32 -125.71
C LEU A 477 28.07 -2.51 -126.27
N GLU A 478 28.88 -1.45 -126.39
CA GLU A 478 30.06 -1.42 -127.28
C GLU A 478 31.39 -0.92 -126.66
N ASN A 479 31.60 -0.78 -125.33
CA ASN A 479 32.90 -0.27 -124.78
C ASN A 479 33.46 -0.91 -123.48
N GLU A 480 34.80 -0.86 -123.31
CA GLU A 480 35.61 -1.44 -122.21
C GLU A 480 35.33 -0.88 -120.79
N GLU A 481 34.64 0.26 -120.63
CA GLU A 481 34.43 0.91 -119.32
C GLU A 481 33.48 0.13 -118.39
N GLY A 482 32.48 -0.57 -118.93
CA GLY A 482 31.58 -1.40 -118.12
C GLY A 482 32.28 -2.55 -117.38
N ILE A 483 33.38 -3.08 -117.94
CA ILE A 483 34.21 -4.12 -117.30
C ILE A 483 35.00 -3.53 -116.11
N LYS A 484 35.44 -2.27 -116.19
CA LYS A 484 36.08 -1.58 -115.05
C LYS A 484 35.09 -1.28 -113.92
N GLY A 485 33.83 -0.98 -114.25
CA GLY A 485 32.73 -0.88 -113.28
C GLY A 485 32.49 -2.19 -112.51
N LEU A 486 32.53 -3.34 -113.20
CA LEU A 486 32.37 -4.67 -112.59
C LEU A 486 33.49 -5.03 -111.60
N ASN A 487 34.75 -4.69 -111.89
CA ASN A 487 35.86 -4.92 -110.95
C ASN A 487 35.71 -4.12 -109.64
N LYS A 488 35.18 -2.89 -109.71
CA LYS A 488 34.87 -2.08 -108.52
C LYS A 488 33.72 -2.66 -107.69
N VAL A 489 32.73 -3.30 -108.31
CA VAL A 489 31.64 -4.02 -107.60
C VAL A 489 32.24 -5.16 -106.76
N ALA A 490 33.19 -5.92 -107.32
CA ALA A 490 33.83 -7.03 -106.62
C ALA A 490 34.76 -6.59 -105.48
N ASP A 491 35.42 -5.43 -105.56
CA ASP A 491 36.28 -4.91 -104.45
C ASP A 491 35.46 -4.38 -103.27
N ASN A 492 34.33 -3.72 -103.54
CA ASN A 492 33.46 -3.17 -102.49
C ASN A 492 32.59 -4.25 -101.81
N ALA A 493 32.34 -5.39 -102.47
CA ALA A 493 31.57 -6.51 -101.94
C ALA A 493 32.23 -7.17 -100.72
N GLY A 494 33.55 -7.35 -100.73
CA GLY A 494 34.31 -7.96 -99.63
C GLY A 494 34.31 -7.14 -98.34
N GLY A 495 34.41 -5.80 -98.42
CA GLY A 495 34.43 -4.92 -97.24
C GLY A 495 33.12 -4.87 -96.46
N LEU A 496 31.98 -5.12 -97.12
CA LEU A 496 30.65 -5.10 -96.50
C LEU A 496 30.42 -6.32 -95.59
N ALA A 497 30.81 -7.51 -96.05
CA ALA A 497 30.64 -8.75 -95.31
C ALA A 497 31.46 -8.74 -94.00
N ASP A 498 32.68 -8.23 -94.05
CA ASP A 498 33.56 -8.18 -92.87
C ASP A 498 33.10 -7.13 -91.83
N THR A 499 32.58 -5.98 -92.27
CA THR A 499 32.18 -4.89 -91.38
C THR A 499 30.88 -5.19 -90.62
N VAL A 500 29.86 -5.74 -91.30
CA VAL A 500 28.56 -6.04 -90.67
C VAL A 500 28.66 -7.28 -89.77
N CYS A 501 29.38 -8.32 -90.18
CA CYS A 501 29.65 -9.49 -89.34
C CYS A 501 30.51 -9.11 -88.12
N GLY A 502 31.58 -8.33 -88.31
CA GLY A 502 32.43 -7.87 -87.22
C GLY A 502 31.70 -6.99 -86.18
N GLY A 503 30.76 -6.13 -86.63
CA GLY A 503 29.91 -5.34 -85.74
C GLY A 503 28.97 -6.19 -84.89
N TRP A 504 28.38 -7.25 -85.47
CA TRP A 504 27.54 -8.22 -84.75
C TRP A 504 28.36 -9.07 -83.75
N ASP A 505 29.57 -9.51 -84.11
CA ASP A 505 30.45 -10.25 -83.22
C ASP A 505 30.91 -9.41 -82.01
N LEU A 506 31.22 -8.13 -82.22
CA LEU A 506 31.53 -7.19 -81.12
C LEU A 506 30.34 -7.00 -80.18
N LEU A 507 29.12 -6.90 -80.71
CA LEU A 507 27.91 -6.77 -79.89
C LEU A 507 27.65 -8.05 -79.07
N LYS A 508 27.86 -9.24 -79.64
CA LYS A 508 27.81 -10.52 -78.90
C LYS A 508 28.78 -10.52 -77.71
N ILE A 509 30.01 -10.06 -77.91
CA ILE A 509 31.03 -9.96 -76.84
C ILE A 509 30.59 -8.97 -75.75
N GLU A 510 30.08 -7.78 -76.12
CA GLU A 510 29.61 -6.79 -75.13
C GLU A 510 28.43 -7.33 -74.31
N ILE A 511 27.45 -8.00 -74.94
CA ILE A 511 26.31 -8.60 -74.24
C ILE A 511 26.79 -9.70 -73.27
N THR A 512 27.69 -10.59 -73.70
CA THR A 512 28.24 -11.64 -72.85
C THR A 512 28.99 -11.07 -71.65
N ASN A 513 29.76 -10.00 -71.83
CA ASN A 513 30.46 -9.32 -70.73
C ASN A 513 29.48 -8.69 -69.72
N LEU A 514 28.38 -8.11 -70.18
CA LEU A 514 27.34 -7.54 -69.32
C LEU A 514 26.57 -8.62 -68.54
N VAL A 515 26.22 -9.74 -69.18
CA VAL A 515 25.61 -10.91 -68.53
C VAL A 515 26.51 -11.44 -67.41
N ASN A 516 27.80 -11.58 -67.70
CA ASN A 516 28.82 -12.00 -66.75
C ASN A 516 28.95 -11.04 -65.56
N LYS A 517 28.90 -9.72 -65.81
CA LYS A 517 28.91 -8.69 -64.76
C LYS A 517 27.68 -8.78 -63.84
N ILE A 518 26.49 -9.06 -64.37
CA ILE A 518 25.24 -9.22 -63.59
C ILE A 518 25.29 -10.51 -62.74
N LYS A 519 25.74 -11.64 -63.32
CA LYS A 519 25.96 -12.89 -62.56
C LYS A 519 27.04 -12.71 -61.50
N GLY A 520 28.05 -11.89 -61.77
CA GLY A 520 29.27 -11.78 -60.96
C GLY A 520 30.29 -12.88 -61.28
N GLU A 521 30.31 -13.35 -62.53
CA GLU A 521 31.21 -14.39 -63.02
C GLU A 521 32.17 -13.80 -64.08
N GLY A 522 33.45 -14.18 -64.04
CA GLY A 522 34.46 -13.61 -64.95
C GLY A 522 35.21 -12.40 -64.38
N ARG A 523 35.79 -11.59 -65.28
CA ARG A 523 36.70 -10.48 -64.94
C ARG A 523 36.33 -9.20 -65.69
N THR A 524 36.72 -8.05 -65.16
CA THR A 524 36.74 -6.78 -65.89
C THR A 524 37.74 -6.84 -67.05
N SER A 525 37.68 -5.86 -67.94
CA SER A 525 38.69 -5.62 -69.00
C SER A 525 40.13 -5.59 -68.49
N ASP A 526 40.31 -5.27 -67.20
CA ASP A 526 41.60 -5.07 -66.55
C ASP A 526 42.04 -6.32 -65.75
N GLY A 527 41.29 -7.42 -65.86
CA GLY A 527 41.59 -8.70 -65.23
C GLY A 527 41.09 -8.87 -63.79
N VAL A 528 40.36 -7.90 -63.24
CA VAL A 528 39.86 -7.96 -61.86
C VAL A 528 38.60 -8.83 -61.79
N PRO A 529 38.52 -9.86 -60.92
CA PRO A 529 37.31 -10.67 -60.78
C PRO A 529 36.12 -9.82 -60.36
N TYR A 530 34.93 -10.13 -60.87
CA TYR A 530 33.71 -9.54 -60.32
C TYR A 530 33.49 -10.05 -58.89
N THR A 531 33.31 -9.13 -57.94
CA THR A 531 33.23 -9.43 -56.50
C THR A 531 31.81 -9.33 -55.93
N ASN A 532 30.81 -9.01 -56.76
CA ASN A 532 29.56 -8.40 -56.27
C ASN A 532 28.35 -8.55 -57.24
N GLY A 533 28.13 -9.75 -57.80
CA GLY A 533 26.95 -10.11 -58.58
C GLY A 533 26.03 -11.14 -57.89
N LEU A 534 25.00 -11.62 -58.62
CA LEU A 534 23.98 -12.55 -58.08
C LEU A 534 24.58 -13.83 -57.47
N THR A 535 25.70 -14.32 -58.01
CA THR A 535 26.41 -15.50 -57.50
C THR A 535 27.06 -15.24 -56.14
N GLN A 536 27.60 -14.04 -55.89
CA GLN A 536 28.15 -13.68 -54.59
C GLN A 536 27.05 -13.55 -53.52
N ILE A 537 25.86 -13.07 -53.86
CA ILE A 537 24.69 -13.06 -52.96
C ILE A 537 24.30 -14.50 -52.58
N ASN A 538 24.18 -15.38 -53.58
CA ASN A 538 23.87 -16.79 -53.38
C ASN A 538 24.92 -17.50 -52.50
N ASN A 539 26.19 -17.17 -52.66
CA ASN A 539 27.28 -17.74 -51.85
C ASN A 539 27.36 -17.11 -50.45
N GLY A 540 27.04 -15.83 -50.30
CA GLY A 540 26.99 -15.15 -49.00
C GLY A 540 25.96 -15.77 -48.05
N ILE A 541 24.78 -16.12 -48.56
CA ILE A 541 23.73 -16.81 -47.78
C ILE A 541 24.23 -18.19 -47.30
N LYS A 542 24.94 -18.93 -48.16
CA LYS A 542 25.55 -20.22 -47.78
C LYS A 542 26.66 -20.04 -46.75
N ALA A 543 27.51 -19.03 -46.93
CA ALA A 543 28.61 -18.73 -46.01
C ALA A 543 28.08 -18.38 -44.62
N TYR A 544 27.05 -17.53 -44.52
CA TYR A 544 26.39 -17.19 -43.25
C TYR A 544 25.89 -18.43 -42.50
N ALA A 545 25.19 -19.33 -43.20
CA ALA A 545 24.74 -20.58 -42.58
C ALA A 545 25.90 -21.46 -42.07
N LEU A 546 27.03 -21.46 -42.78
CA LEU A 546 28.21 -22.23 -42.39
C LEU A 546 28.98 -21.59 -41.22
N GLU A 547 28.72 -20.33 -40.84
CA GLU A 547 29.37 -19.71 -39.67
C GLU A 547 29.06 -20.48 -38.37
N PHE A 548 27.87 -21.08 -38.26
CA PHE A 548 27.45 -21.93 -37.14
C PHE A 548 28.29 -23.20 -36.99
N THR A 549 29.01 -23.60 -38.06
CA THR A 549 29.95 -24.74 -38.05
C THR A 549 31.37 -24.34 -37.66
N SER A 550 31.62 -23.04 -37.50
CA SER A 550 32.96 -22.46 -37.32
C SER A 550 33.11 -21.74 -35.98
N GLY A 551 34.35 -21.34 -35.64
CA GLY A 551 34.67 -20.64 -34.39
C GLY A 551 34.10 -19.22 -34.28
N THR A 552 33.65 -18.60 -35.38
CA THR A 552 33.14 -17.21 -35.37
C THR A 552 31.80 -17.07 -34.66
N PHE A 553 30.98 -18.13 -34.63
CA PHE A 553 29.70 -18.15 -33.91
C PHE A 553 29.85 -18.02 -32.39
N VAL A 554 31.05 -18.27 -31.82
CA VAL A 554 31.27 -18.22 -30.38
C VAL A 554 30.94 -16.84 -29.78
N THR A 555 31.18 -15.77 -30.55
CA THR A 555 30.87 -14.39 -30.12
C THR A 555 29.37 -14.18 -29.97
N VAL A 556 28.59 -14.65 -30.95
CA VAL A 556 27.12 -14.58 -30.94
C VAL A 556 26.55 -15.44 -29.81
N LEU A 557 27.07 -16.66 -29.66
CA LEU A 557 26.67 -17.55 -28.57
C LEU A 557 26.96 -16.95 -27.19
N THR A 558 28.14 -16.33 -27.02
CA THR A 558 28.53 -15.65 -25.78
C THR A 558 27.58 -14.51 -25.47
N GLN A 559 27.19 -13.73 -26.49
CA GLN A 559 26.21 -12.66 -26.35
C GLN A 559 24.83 -13.20 -25.93
N TRP A 560 24.31 -14.22 -26.62
CA TRP A 560 23.00 -14.80 -26.29
C TRP A 560 22.95 -15.38 -24.89
N ILE A 561 24.00 -16.10 -24.48
CA ILE A 561 24.12 -16.62 -23.11
C ILE A 561 24.19 -15.45 -22.13
N GLY A 562 24.90 -14.37 -22.46
CA GLY A 562 24.97 -13.16 -21.65
C GLY A 562 23.60 -12.55 -21.38
N GLU A 563 22.80 -12.40 -22.42
CA GLU A 563 21.42 -11.89 -22.34
C GLU A 563 20.52 -12.84 -21.54
N ILE A 564 20.57 -14.15 -21.80
CA ILE A 564 19.78 -15.16 -21.06
C ILE A 564 20.12 -15.16 -19.56
N VAL A 565 21.40 -15.00 -19.21
CA VAL A 565 21.86 -14.92 -17.82
C VAL A 565 21.33 -13.67 -17.10
N ASP A 566 21.01 -12.62 -17.86
CA ASP A 566 20.39 -11.41 -17.33
C ASP A 566 18.87 -11.50 -17.19
N GLU A 567 18.22 -12.47 -17.85
CA GLU A 567 16.78 -12.72 -17.85
C GLU A 567 16.29 -13.64 -16.69
N GLY A 568 15.00 -13.51 -16.33
CA GLY A 568 14.45 -13.83 -15.00
C GLY A 568 14.62 -15.26 -14.44
N VAL A 569 14.50 -16.31 -15.25
CA VAL A 569 14.53 -17.71 -14.72
C VAL A 569 15.92 -18.11 -14.21
N VAL A 570 16.97 -17.61 -14.87
CA VAL A 570 18.36 -17.84 -14.45
C VAL A 570 18.68 -16.97 -13.23
N HIS A 571 18.15 -15.73 -13.20
CA HIS A 571 18.32 -14.81 -12.08
C HIS A 571 17.85 -15.43 -10.76
N GLY A 572 16.68 -16.06 -10.71
CA GLY A 572 16.19 -16.70 -9.48
C GLY A 572 17.13 -17.77 -8.92
N LYS A 573 17.78 -18.55 -9.78
CA LYS A 573 18.75 -19.60 -9.36
C LYS A 573 20.09 -19.00 -8.93
N ILE A 574 20.55 -17.96 -9.62
CA ILE A 574 21.74 -17.19 -9.22
C ILE A 574 21.48 -16.51 -7.87
N TYR A 575 20.32 -15.90 -7.69
CA TYR A 575 19.93 -15.24 -6.45
C TYR A 575 19.84 -16.24 -5.30
N ALA A 576 19.26 -17.43 -5.51
CA ALA A 576 19.25 -18.49 -4.51
C ALA A 576 20.67 -18.94 -4.12
N TYR A 577 21.59 -19.06 -5.08
CA TYR A 577 23.00 -19.34 -4.79
C TYR A 577 23.63 -18.25 -3.92
N VAL A 578 23.41 -16.97 -4.27
CA VAL A 578 23.92 -15.81 -3.51
C VAL A 578 23.31 -15.74 -2.12
N LEU A 579 22.02 -16.01 -1.97
CA LEU A 579 21.32 -16.00 -0.69
C LEU A 579 21.84 -17.11 0.25
N ASN A 580 22.05 -18.32 -0.28
CA ASN A 580 22.57 -19.47 0.48
C ASN A 580 24.06 -19.33 0.86
N ASN A 581 24.83 -18.57 0.08
CA ASN A 581 26.27 -18.44 0.25
C ASN A 581 26.74 -17.00 0.59
N GLY A 582 25.82 -16.07 0.83
CA GLY A 582 26.09 -14.64 1.02
C GLY A 582 27.20 -14.31 2.02
N PRO A 583 27.26 -14.97 3.20
CA PRO A 583 28.33 -14.78 4.18
C PRO A 583 29.71 -15.34 3.77
N LYS A 584 29.78 -16.13 2.69
CA LYS A 584 31.00 -16.80 2.21
C LYS A 584 31.72 -16.01 1.10
N PHE A 585 31.11 -14.93 0.58
CA PHE A 585 31.78 -13.97 -0.29
C PHE A 585 32.80 -13.13 0.51
N GLN A 586 33.89 -12.67 -0.13
CA GLN A 586 34.96 -11.90 0.52
C GLN A 586 34.45 -10.62 1.17
N ASP A 587 33.51 -9.93 0.52
CA ASP A 587 32.77 -8.81 1.09
C ASP A 587 31.42 -9.29 1.65
N ALA A 588 31.42 -9.73 2.91
CA ALA A 588 30.21 -10.18 3.58
C ALA A 588 29.15 -9.07 3.69
N VAL A 589 29.55 -7.79 3.66
CA VAL A 589 28.70 -6.61 3.88
C VAL A 589 28.17 -6.00 2.56
N GLY A 590 28.77 -6.34 1.42
CA GLY A 590 28.33 -5.90 0.08
C GLY A 590 26.90 -6.32 -0.28
N ARG A 591 26.23 -5.50 -1.12
CA ARG A 591 24.82 -5.68 -1.50
C ARG A 591 24.63 -6.99 -2.27
N SER A 592 23.47 -7.64 -2.09
CA SER A 592 23.12 -8.87 -2.84
C SER A 592 23.19 -8.71 -4.36
N SER A 593 22.94 -7.49 -4.86
CA SER A 593 23.04 -7.15 -6.29
C SER A 593 24.47 -7.25 -6.84
N GLU A 594 25.48 -6.83 -6.07
CA GLU A 594 26.90 -6.89 -6.47
C GLU A 594 27.40 -8.33 -6.52
N LYS A 595 27.03 -9.14 -5.52
CA LYS A 595 27.33 -10.59 -5.47
C LYS A 595 26.65 -11.34 -6.61
N THR A 596 25.41 -10.97 -6.93
CA THR A 596 24.67 -11.51 -8.08
C THR A 596 25.36 -11.15 -9.41
N ALA A 597 25.88 -9.94 -9.54
CA ALA A 597 26.62 -9.52 -10.73
C ALA A 597 27.92 -10.31 -10.92
N GLU A 598 28.65 -10.62 -9.84
CA GLU A 598 29.86 -11.44 -9.88
C GLU A 598 29.57 -12.86 -10.38
N VAL A 599 28.51 -13.50 -9.85
CA VAL A 599 28.08 -14.84 -10.30
C VAL A 599 27.64 -14.81 -11.76
N LYS A 600 26.88 -13.79 -12.17
CA LYS A 600 26.51 -13.59 -13.59
C LYS A 600 27.76 -13.46 -14.47
N ALA A 601 28.75 -12.68 -14.07
CA ALA A 601 29.99 -12.51 -14.82
C ALA A 601 30.76 -13.83 -14.99
N ALA A 602 30.82 -14.66 -13.94
CA ALA A 602 31.45 -15.97 -14.00
C ALA A 602 30.75 -16.92 -15.00
N ILE A 603 29.41 -16.96 -14.97
CA ILE A 603 28.61 -17.76 -15.91
C ILE A 603 28.87 -17.29 -17.35
N LYS A 604 28.82 -15.97 -17.59
CA LYS A 604 29.08 -15.36 -18.91
C LYS A 604 30.46 -15.70 -19.46
N ALA A 605 31.46 -15.76 -18.59
CA ALA A 605 32.83 -16.04 -18.99
C ALA A 605 33.10 -17.53 -19.27
N LYS A 606 32.45 -18.45 -18.56
CA LYS A 606 32.81 -19.88 -18.58
C LYS A 606 31.84 -20.77 -19.33
N PHE A 607 30.54 -20.50 -19.25
CA PHE A 607 29.52 -21.38 -19.83
C PHE A 607 29.59 -21.49 -21.37
N PRO A 608 29.77 -20.39 -22.14
CA PRO A 608 29.83 -20.47 -23.60
C PRO A 608 30.92 -21.40 -24.14
N LEU A 609 32.08 -21.42 -23.45
CA LEU A 609 33.23 -22.24 -23.84
C LEU A 609 32.99 -23.74 -23.75
N HIS A 610 31.99 -24.16 -22.97
CA HIS A 610 31.70 -25.58 -22.75
C HIS A 610 30.59 -26.09 -23.67
N ILE A 611 29.60 -25.24 -23.98
CA ILE A 611 28.45 -25.63 -24.81
C ILE A 611 28.69 -25.45 -26.31
N ILE A 612 29.66 -24.62 -26.72
CA ILE A 612 29.94 -24.35 -28.14
C ILE A 612 30.30 -25.61 -28.93
N THR A 613 31.07 -26.53 -28.32
CA THR A 613 31.51 -27.77 -28.98
C THR A 613 30.34 -28.67 -29.36
N ASP A 614 29.36 -28.81 -28.45
CA ASP A 614 28.15 -29.59 -28.70
C ASP A 614 27.33 -28.97 -29.84
N ILE A 615 27.18 -27.64 -29.82
CA ILE A 615 26.45 -26.90 -30.87
C ILE A 615 27.13 -27.06 -32.23
N GLN A 616 28.44 -26.84 -32.31
CA GLN A 616 29.21 -26.94 -33.56
C GLN A 616 29.17 -28.36 -34.13
N SER A 617 29.25 -29.38 -33.28
CA SER A 617 29.15 -30.79 -33.68
C SER A 617 27.84 -31.09 -34.40
N VAL A 618 26.72 -30.59 -33.87
CA VAL A 618 25.39 -30.74 -34.50
C VAL A 618 25.30 -29.92 -35.78
N ALA A 619 25.76 -28.66 -35.75
CA ALA A 619 25.76 -27.77 -36.92
C ALA A 619 26.52 -28.39 -38.09
N GLN A 620 27.69 -29.00 -37.83
CA GLN A 620 28.53 -29.59 -38.87
C GLN A 620 27.89 -30.83 -39.54
N ARG A 621 27.07 -31.60 -38.81
CA ARG A 621 26.31 -32.73 -39.38
C ARG A 621 25.08 -32.31 -40.17
N THR A 622 24.46 -31.19 -39.80
CA THR A 622 23.12 -30.79 -40.30
C THR A 622 23.18 -29.72 -41.38
N LEU A 623 24.12 -28.76 -41.28
CA LEU A 623 24.22 -27.62 -42.19
C LEU A 623 25.19 -27.86 -43.36
N GLN A 624 25.87 -29.00 -43.41
CA GLN A 624 26.79 -29.33 -44.50
C GLN A 624 26.03 -29.51 -45.83
N GLY A 625 26.43 -28.77 -46.87
CA GLY A 625 25.79 -28.83 -48.20
C GLY A 625 24.53 -27.95 -48.37
N ILE A 626 24.35 -26.96 -47.50
CA ILE A 626 23.19 -26.05 -47.54
C ILE A 626 23.06 -25.29 -48.88
N LYS A 627 21.82 -25.09 -49.32
CA LYS A 627 21.45 -24.32 -50.51
C LYS A 627 20.53 -23.16 -50.09
N VAL A 628 20.50 -22.10 -50.90
CA VAL A 628 19.66 -20.93 -50.60
C VAL A 628 18.18 -21.28 -50.49
N GLY A 629 17.69 -22.20 -51.33
CA GLY A 629 16.29 -22.62 -51.30
C GLY A 629 15.87 -23.53 -50.13
N ASN A 630 16.81 -24.11 -49.39
CA ASN A 630 16.51 -25.03 -48.27
C ASN A 630 17.13 -24.58 -46.94
N VAL A 631 17.58 -23.32 -46.84
CA VAL A 631 18.28 -22.81 -45.65
C VAL A 631 17.40 -22.95 -44.40
N GLY A 632 16.11 -22.64 -44.51
CA GLY A 632 15.15 -22.76 -43.41
C GLY A 632 14.94 -24.19 -42.92
N GLU A 633 14.71 -25.13 -43.84
CA GLU A 633 14.50 -26.55 -43.50
C GLU A 633 15.74 -27.17 -42.83
N GLN A 634 16.94 -26.84 -43.31
CA GLN A 634 18.18 -27.35 -42.73
C GLN A 634 18.44 -26.79 -41.33
N PHE A 635 18.12 -25.51 -41.09
CA PHE A 635 18.18 -24.95 -39.74
C PHE A 635 17.14 -25.56 -38.81
N GLN A 636 15.93 -25.87 -39.31
CA GLN A 636 14.92 -26.56 -38.51
C GLN A 636 15.42 -27.93 -38.04
N ARG A 637 16.03 -28.70 -38.95
CA ARG A 637 16.68 -29.97 -38.60
C ARG A 637 17.84 -29.80 -37.61
N PHE A 638 18.67 -28.77 -37.79
CA PHE A 638 19.75 -28.44 -36.85
C PHE A 638 19.23 -28.24 -35.42
N VAL A 639 18.13 -27.50 -35.25
CA VAL A 639 17.54 -27.27 -33.92
C VAL A 639 16.94 -28.53 -33.32
N GLU A 640 16.29 -29.37 -34.13
CA GLU A 640 15.74 -30.65 -33.68
C GLU A 640 16.86 -31.59 -33.17
N GLU A 641 17.95 -31.71 -33.93
CA GLU A 641 19.12 -32.50 -33.51
C GLU A 641 19.82 -31.88 -32.28
N LEU A 642 19.85 -30.55 -32.17
CA LEU A 642 20.43 -29.86 -31.01
C LEU A 642 19.61 -30.09 -29.74
N GLY A 643 18.28 -30.04 -29.83
CA GLY A 643 17.38 -30.34 -28.72
C GLY A 643 17.45 -31.80 -28.27
N MET A 644 17.76 -32.74 -29.18
CA MET A 644 18.07 -34.13 -28.82
C MET A 644 19.41 -34.21 -28.07
N GLN A 645 20.45 -33.52 -28.55
CA GLN A 645 21.76 -33.47 -27.90
C GLN A 645 21.63 -32.94 -26.46
N PHE A 646 20.90 -31.84 -26.25
CA PHE A 646 20.71 -31.22 -24.94
C PHE A 646 19.90 -32.05 -23.93
N LYS A 647 19.18 -33.09 -24.38
CA LYS A 647 18.49 -34.05 -23.52
C LYS A 647 19.32 -35.31 -23.23
N GLY A 648 20.45 -35.49 -23.92
CA GLY A 648 21.30 -36.67 -23.81
C GLY A 648 22.14 -36.71 -22.52
N ILE A 649 22.59 -37.92 -22.16
CA ILE A 649 23.45 -38.17 -20.98
C ILE A 649 24.78 -37.40 -21.08
N GLU A 650 25.29 -37.20 -22.29
CA GLU A 650 26.54 -36.46 -22.55
C GLU A 650 26.45 -34.99 -22.15
N VAL A 651 25.30 -34.33 -22.33
CA VAL A 651 25.13 -32.91 -21.96
C VAL A 651 24.99 -32.72 -20.46
N GLU A 652 24.41 -33.67 -19.71
CA GLU A 652 24.39 -33.59 -18.25
C GLU A 652 25.83 -33.62 -17.67
N ASN A 653 26.75 -34.34 -18.33
CA ASN A 653 28.18 -34.27 -18.03
C ASN A 653 28.78 -32.92 -18.41
N THR A 654 28.51 -32.39 -19.61
CA THR A 654 28.98 -31.06 -20.04
C THR A 654 28.50 -29.95 -19.09
N LEU A 655 27.23 -29.98 -18.67
CA LEU A 655 26.64 -29.05 -17.72
C LEU A 655 27.30 -29.15 -16.34
N GLY A 656 27.61 -30.37 -15.89
CA GLY A 656 28.35 -30.60 -14.65
C GLY A 656 29.78 -30.03 -14.71
N VAL A 657 30.48 -30.24 -15.82
CA VAL A 657 31.83 -29.69 -16.04
C VAL A 657 31.78 -28.16 -16.10
N ALA A 658 30.79 -27.59 -16.79
CA ALA A 658 30.64 -26.15 -16.90
C ALA A 658 30.30 -25.49 -15.55
N ALA A 659 29.39 -26.09 -14.76
CA ALA A 659 29.07 -25.64 -13.41
C ALA A 659 30.32 -25.63 -12.52
N LYS A 660 31.11 -26.70 -12.57
CA LYS A 660 32.38 -26.77 -11.83
C LYS A 660 33.37 -25.68 -12.27
N ALA A 661 33.51 -25.44 -13.58
CA ALA A 661 34.39 -24.39 -14.09
C ALA A 661 33.98 -22.98 -13.64
N ILE A 662 32.67 -22.73 -13.49
CA ILE A 662 32.12 -21.48 -12.95
C ILE A 662 32.44 -21.36 -11.46
N GLU A 663 32.23 -22.42 -10.69
CA GLU A 663 32.53 -22.45 -9.25
C GLU A 663 34.02 -22.28 -8.96
N ASP A 664 34.89 -22.95 -9.73
CA ASP A 664 36.35 -22.79 -9.64
C ASP A 664 36.76 -21.34 -9.92
N HIS A 665 36.09 -20.68 -10.88
CA HIS A 665 36.32 -19.26 -11.17
C HIS A 665 35.88 -18.36 -10.00
N LEU A 666 34.68 -18.57 -9.46
CA LEU A 666 34.18 -17.80 -8.31
C LEU A 666 35.02 -17.99 -7.05
N LYS A 667 35.52 -19.22 -6.83
CA LYS A 667 36.35 -19.56 -5.67
C LYS A 667 37.73 -18.91 -5.72
N SER A 668 38.24 -18.59 -6.91
CA SER A 668 39.52 -17.89 -7.06
C SER A 668 39.51 -16.51 -6.38
N THR A 669 38.37 -15.82 -6.42
CA THR A 669 38.15 -14.54 -5.73
C THR A 669 37.53 -14.74 -4.34
N ASN A 670 36.75 -15.81 -4.12
CA ASN A 670 36.02 -16.07 -2.88
C ASN A 670 36.34 -17.48 -2.32
N PRO A 671 37.45 -17.66 -1.57
CA PRO A 671 37.98 -18.99 -1.20
C PRO A 671 37.02 -19.88 -0.39
N LYS A 672 36.04 -19.27 0.28
CA LYS A 672 35.05 -19.94 1.15
C LYS A 672 33.82 -20.46 0.39
N LEU A 673 33.67 -20.15 -0.91
CA LEU A 673 32.55 -20.64 -1.71
C LEU A 673 32.63 -22.17 -1.97
N PRO A 674 31.47 -22.85 -2.05
CA PRO A 674 31.41 -24.27 -2.38
C PRO A 674 31.80 -24.56 -3.84
N THR A 675 32.27 -25.78 -4.11
CA THR A 675 32.68 -26.28 -5.45
C THR A 675 31.81 -27.44 -5.96
N LYS A 676 30.60 -27.59 -5.39
CA LYS A 676 29.57 -28.56 -5.74
C LYS A 676 28.20 -28.05 -5.26
N ASP A 677 27.81 -26.86 -5.70
CA ASP A 677 26.53 -26.25 -5.35
C ASP A 677 25.46 -26.58 -6.39
N GLU A 678 24.35 -27.16 -5.92
CA GLU A 678 23.26 -27.54 -6.80
C GLU A 678 22.63 -26.31 -7.47
N ASN A 679 22.64 -25.12 -6.86
CA ASN A 679 22.02 -23.92 -7.43
C ASN A 679 22.79 -23.41 -8.66
N ILE A 680 24.13 -23.50 -8.71
CA ILE A 680 24.90 -23.16 -9.93
C ILE A 680 24.61 -24.16 -11.02
N LYS A 681 24.60 -25.46 -10.70
CA LYS A 681 24.23 -26.50 -11.67
C LYS A 681 22.83 -26.28 -12.24
N GLN A 682 21.86 -25.93 -11.39
CA GLN A 682 20.50 -25.58 -11.80
C GLN A 682 20.44 -24.26 -12.58
N ALA A 683 21.24 -23.25 -12.25
CA ALA A 683 21.33 -21.99 -13.00
C ALA A 683 21.84 -22.24 -14.42
N VAL A 684 22.88 -23.05 -14.57
CA VAL A 684 23.42 -23.42 -15.88
C VAL A 684 22.42 -24.26 -16.68
N LYS A 685 21.74 -25.22 -16.04
CA LYS A 685 20.66 -26.00 -16.66
C LYS A 685 19.47 -25.14 -17.10
N ALA A 686 19.17 -24.09 -16.34
CA ALA A 686 18.11 -23.13 -16.68
C ALA A 686 18.42 -22.29 -17.93
N ILE A 687 19.67 -22.22 -18.38
CA ILE A 687 20.06 -21.50 -19.62
C ILE A 687 19.71 -22.30 -20.88
N ILE A 688 19.72 -23.64 -20.81
CA ILE A 688 19.56 -24.52 -21.98
C ILE A 688 18.24 -24.29 -22.70
N LYS A 689 17.12 -24.29 -21.98
CA LYS A 689 15.79 -24.16 -22.62
C LYS A 689 15.55 -22.79 -23.26
N PRO A 690 15.93 -21.66 -22.64
CA PRO A 690 15.98 -20.37 -23.32
C PRO A 690 16.90 -20.37 -24.55
N LEU A 691 18.05 -21.03 -24.49
CA LEU A 691 18.99 -21.12 -25.61
C LEU A 691 18.42 -21.93 -26.78
N GLU A 692 17.82 -23.10 -26.51
CA GLU A 692 17.06 -23.90 -27.50
C GLU A 692 15.99 -23.06 -28.19
N ARG A 693 15.23 -22.27 -27.41
CA ARG A 693 14.21 -21.38 -27.95
C ARG A 693 14.78 -20.33 -28.89
N ARG A 694 15.96 -19.75 -28.59
CA ARG A 694 16.63 -18.79 -29.49
C ARG A 694 17.04 -19.45 -30.80
N PHE A 695 17.59 -20.65 -30.74
CA PHE A 695 17.89 -21.43 -31.94
C PHE A 695 16.63 -21.76 -32.75
N GLN A 696 15.56 -22.20 -32.09
CA GLN A 696 14.27 -22.47 -32.72
C GLN A 696 13.67 -21.21 -33.37
N GLN A 697 13.78 -20.06 -32.72
CA GLN A 697 13.40 -18.78 -33.30
C GLN A 697 14.20 -18.52 -34.58
N VAL A 698 15.53 -18.62 -34.54
CA VAL A 698 16.36 -18.43 -35.74
C VAL A 698 15.95 -19.39 -36.87
N ALA A 699 15.69 -20.66 -36.58
CA ALA A 699 15.25 -21.63 -37.58
C ALA A 699 13.89 -21.28 -38.18
N ASN A 700 12.88 -21.00 -37.35
CA ASN A 700 11.56 -20.56 -37.80
C ASN A 700 11.63 -19.30 -38.66
N GLU A 701 12.49 -18.37 -38.27
CA GLU A 701 12.66 -17.09 -38.93
C GLU A 701 13.38 -17.24 -40.27
N LEU A 702 14.39 -18.10 -40.37
CA LEU A 702 15.01 -18.46 -41.64
C LEU A 702 14.03 -19.22 -42.55
N GLN A 703 13.18 -20.07 -41.99
CA GLN A 703 12.14 -20.78 -42.75
C GLN A 703 11.07 -19.83 -43.28
N ARG A 704 10.58 -18.92 -42.44
CA ARG A 704 9.65 -17.87 -42.85
C ARG A 704 10.30 -16.95 -43.89
N PHE A 705 11.53 -16.49 -43.66
CA PHE A 705 12.27 -15.69 -44.63
C PHE A 705 12.35 -16.41 -45.98
N THR A 706 12.72 -17.69 -46.00
CA THR A 706 12.83 -18.48 -47.24
C THR A 706 11.49 -18.57 -47.98
N ALA A 707 10.41 -18.82 -47.25
CA ALA A 707 9.07 -18.95 -47.81
C ALA A 707 8.51 -17.60 -48.31
N THR A 708 8.71 -16.52 -47.56
CA THR A 708 8.15 -15.19 -47.85
C THR A 708 8.96 -14.44 -48.90
N SER A 709 10.29 -14.42 -48.78
CA SER A 709 11.17 -13.71 -49.73
C SER A 709 11.22 -14.37 -51.10
N GLN A 710 10.79 -15.64 -51.19
CA GLN A 710 10.94 -16.46 -52.37
C GLN A 710 12.40 -16.50 -52.85
N ILE A 711 13.36 -16.43 -51.93
CA ILE A 711 14.80 -16.34 -52.22
C ILE A 711 15.32 -17.53 -53.04
N ALA A 712 14.61 -18.66 -53.03
CA ALA A 712 14.86 -19.78 -53.93
C ALA A 712 14.87 -19.35 -55.42
N ASN A 713 14.06 -18.35 -55.78
CA ASN A 713 14.00 -17.74 -57.11
C ASN A 713 15.28 -17.01 -57.51
N LEU A 714 16.20 -16.71 -56.58
CA LEU A 714 17.52 -16.16 -56.91
C LEU A 714 18.29 -17.12 -57.82
N THR A 715 18.16 -18.42 -57.56
CA THR A 715 18.75 -19.48 -58.42
C THR A 715 18.15 -19.43 -59.82
N ALA A 716 16.82 -19.27 -59.92
CA ALA A 716 16.12 -19.13 -61.19
C ALA A 716 16.50 -17.82 -61.91
N ALA A 717 16.70 -16.71 -61.18
CA ALA A 717 17.15 -15.44 -61.73
C ALA A 717 18.57 -15.53 -62.31
N ILE A 718 19.50 -16.20 -61.61
CA ILE A 718 20.84 -16.49 -62.12
C ILE A 718 20.75 -17.30 -63.42
N SER A 719 19.90 -18.33 -63.47
CA SER A 719 19.66 -19.11 -64.68
C SER A 719 18.99 -18.31 -65.80
N ASN A 720 18.06 -17.40 -65.48
CA ASN A 720 17.39 -16.56 -66.49
C ASN A 720 18.36 -15.54 -67.11
N VAL A 721 19.25 -14.94 -66.31
CA VAL A 721 20.31 -14.06 -66.81
C VAL A 721 21.29 -14.84 -67.70
N GLU A 722 21.57 -16.09 -67.36
CA GLU A 722 22.35 -17.00 -68.20
C GLU A 722 21.65 -17.34 -69.52
N LEU A 723 20.33 -17.55 -69.51
CA LEU A 723 19.54 -17.73 -70.73
C LEU A 723 19.60 -16.51 -71.66
N ILE A 724 19.70 -15.28 -71.13
CA ILE A 724 19.88 -14.07 -71.96
C ILE A 724 21.20 -14.15 -72.74
N GLY A 725 22.29 -14.54 -72.10
CA GLY A 725 23.58 -14.77 -72.77
C GLY A 725 23.49 -15.88 -73.82
N ASN A 726 22.83 -16.99 -73.48
CA ASN A 726 22.67 -18.14 -74.38
C ASN A 726 21.80 -17.83 -75.62
N LYS A 727 20.82 -16.92 -75.53
CA LYS A 727 20.00 -16.50 -76.67
C LYS A 727 20.78 -15.66 -77.71
N VAL A 728 21.97 -15.17 -77.35
CA VAL A 728 22.81 -14.27 -78.17
C VAL A 728 24.09 -14.96 -78.68
N ASP A 729 24.68 -15.89 -77.93
CA ASP A 729 25.90 -16.64 -78.29
C ASP A 729 25.61 -18.13 -78.56
N GLU A 730 25.85 -18.57 -79.80
CA GLU A 730 25.51 -19.90 -80.34
C GLU A 730 26.19 -21.09 -79.62
N SER A 731 27.29 -20.87 -78.89
CA SER A 731 28.06 -21.95 -78.26
C SER A 731 27.35 -22.67 -77.10
N LYS A 732 26.19 -22.15 -76.65
CA LYS A 732 25.51 -22.62 -75.42
C LYS A 732 24.00 -22.85 -75.53
N ASP A 733 23.38 -22.64 -76.69
CA ASP A 733 21.92 -22.82 -76.87
C ASP A 733 21.58 -24.27 -77.27
N ALA A 734 20.94 -25.03 -76.37
CA ALA A 734 20.56 -26.42 -76.60
C ALA A 734 19.39 -26.60 -77.61
N TYR A 735 18.63 -25.53 -77.91
CA TYR A 735 17.38 -25.62 -78.67
C TYR A 735 17.44 -25.05 -80.10
N ASN A 736 18.58 -24.48 -80.51
CA ASN A 736 18.88 -24.19 -81.92
C ASN A 736 17.93 -23.16 -82.60
N ASP A 737 17.19 -22.33 -81.85
CA ASP A 737 16.20 -21.32 -82.34
C ASP A 737 16.41 -19.88 -81.78
N GLY A 738 17.53 -19.63 -81.09
CA GLY A 738 17.88 -18.31 -80.53
C GLY A 738 17.91 -17.17 -81.56
N PHE A 739 17.64 -15.95 -81.09
CA PHE A 739 17.65 -14.74 -81.93
C PHE A 739 19.03 -14.46 -82.53
N GLY A 740 20.10 -14.75 -81.79
CA GLY A 740 21.47 -14.61 -82.30
C GLY A 740 21.70 -15.45 -83.54
N LYS A 741 21.34 -16.75 -83.49
CA LYS A 741 21.40 -17.66 -84.62
C LYS A 741 20.53 -17.24 -85.80
N LYS A 742 19.35 -16.65 -85.57
CA LYS A 742 18.50 -16.10 -86.64
C LYS A 742 19.20 -14.94 -87.36
N ILE A 743 19.94 -14.11 -86.62
CA ILE A 743 20.77 -13.03 -87.17
C ILE A 743 22.01 -13.60 -87.86
N ASP A 744 22.74 -14.54 -87.25
CA ASP A 744 23.89 -15.24 -87.86
C ASP A 744 23.47 -15.93 -89.17
N THR A 745 22.32 -16.62 -89.19
CA THR A 745 21.75 -17.25 -90.40
C THR A 745 21.37 -16.22 -91.46
N ALA A 746 20.82 -15.07 -91.06
CA ALA A 746 20.48 -13.99 -91.99
C ALA A 746 21.74 -13.32 -92.57
N LEU A 747 22.76 -13.10 -91.74
CA LEU A 747 24.07 -12.59 -92.13
C LEU A 747 24.79 -13.57 -93.06
N GLU A 748 24.78 -14.87 -92.75
CA GLU A 748 25.34 -15.90 -93.63
C GLU A 748 24.61 -16.00 -94.96
N LYS A 749 23.29 -15.80 -95.01
CA LYS A 749 22.54 -15.70 -96.28
C LYS A 749 22.95 -14.49 -97.11
N VAL A 750 23.17 -13.34 -96.47
CA VAL A 750 23.67 -12.12 -97.14
C VAL A 750 25.10 -12.35 -97.64
N LYS A 751 25.97 -12.88 -96.79
CA LYS A 751 27.36 -13.24 -97.09
C LYS A 751 27.47 -14.25 -98.23
N ALA A 752 26.67 -15.31 -98.23
CA ALA A 752 26.64 -16.29 -99.32
C ALA A 752 26.20 -15.67 -100.65
N LYS A 753 25.30 -14.68 -100.64
CA LYS A 753 24.88 -13.95 -101.84
C LYS A 753 25.94 -12.97 -102.33
N ILE A 754 26.67 -12.32 -101.41
CA ILE A 754 27.85 -11.50 -101.73
C ILE A 754 28.97 -12.39 -102.31
N GLN A 755 29.23 -13.56 -101.72
CA GLN A 755 30.19 -14.54 -102.24
C GLN A 755 29.77 -15.11 -103.60
N ALA A 756 28.47 -15.29 -103.86
CA ALA A 756 27.98 -15.67 -105.18
C ALA A 756 28.27 -14.60 -106.25
N LEU A 757 28.35 -13.32 -105.87
CA LEU A 757 28.88 -12.26 -106.74
C LEU A 757 30.38 -12.46 -106.97
N ASP A 758 31.17 -12.74 -105.93
CA ASP A 758 32.62 -12.99 -106.06
C ASP A 758 32.95 -14.17 -107.00
N VAL A 759 32.14 -15.24 -106.99
CA VAL A 759 32.25 -16.39 -107.90
C VAL A 759 31.93 -16.01 -109.35
N LEU A 760 30.95 -15.12 -109.58
CA LEU A 760 30.65 -14.60 -110.91
C LEU A 760 31.84 -13.80 -111.49
N PHE A 761 32.64 -13.16 -110.62
CA PHE A 761 33.78 -12.31 -110.99
C PHE A 761 35.16 -13.02 -111.00
N GLY A 762 35.27 -14.27 -110.51
CA GLY A 762 36.50 -15.07 -110.59
C GLY A 762 37.58 -14.73 -109.56
N LYS A 763 37.21 -14.31 -108.34
CA LYS A 763 38.17 -13.97 -107.26
C LYS A 763 38.67 -15.17 -106.43
N THR A 764 38.13 -16.36 -106.62
CA THR A 764 38.63 -17.58 -105.97
C THR A 764 39.86 -18.11 -106.70
N VAL A 765 40.93 -18.40 -105.96
CA VAL A 765 42.22 -18.84 -106.51
C VAL A 765 42.05 -20.11 -107.34
N GLY A 766 42.15 -19.98 -108.67
CA GLY A 766 42.20 -21.11 -109.62
C GLY A 766 41.06 -21.21 -110.64
N ASP A 767 40.01 -20.39 -110.57
CA ASP A 767 38.85 -20.47 -111.50
C ASP A 767 38.71 -19.22 -112.39
N GLU A 768 38.58 -19.41 -113.71
CA GLU A 768 38.18 -18.36 -114.66
C GLU A 768 36.66 -18.12 -114.50
N GLY A 769 36.26 -17.06 -113.77
CA GLY A 769 34.86 -16.76 -113.44
C GLY A 769 33.90 -16.74 -114.65
N SER A 770 32.58 -16.90 -114.41
CA SER A 770 31.59 -17.12 -115.47
C SER A 770 31.52 -16.00 -116.53
N ILE A 771 31.85 -14.75 -116.17
CA ILE A 771 31.95 -13.62 -117.10
C ILE A 771 33.25 -13.68 -117.92
N HIS A 772 34.35 -14.14 -117.31
CA HIS A 772 35.65 -14.27 -117.97
C HIS A 772 35.65 -15.39 -119.01
N SER A 773 35.01 -16.52 -118.74
CA SER A 773 34.87 -17.62 -119.72
C SER A 773 34.00 -17.22 -120.93
N MET A 774 32.96 -16.40 -120.71
CA MET A 774 32.13 -15.82 -121.79
C MET A 774 32.93 -14.82 -122.66
N LEU A 775 33.72 -13.93 -122.05
CA LEU A 775 34.60 -12.99 -122.78
C LEU A 775 35.71 -13.68 -123.58
N LYS A 776 36.25 -14.79 -123.07
CA LYS A 776 37.25 -15.62 -123.76
C LYS A 776 36.67 -16.32 -125.00
N GLY A 777 35.40 -16.76 -124.94
CA GLY A 777 34.66 -17.26 -126.11
C GLY A 777 34.53 -16.20 -127.22
N VAL A 778 34.19 -14.97 -126.85
CA VAL A 778 34.13 -13.82 -127.77
C VAL A 778 35.51 -13.49 -128.37
N THR A 779 36.58 -13.60 -127.57
CA THR A 779 37.98 -13.39 -128.01
C THR A 779 38.40 -14.46 -129.02
N THR A 780 38.00 -15.70 -128.80
CA THR A 780 38.26 -16.83 -129.71
C THR A 780 37.50 -16.65 -131.05
N ASP A 781 36.26 -16.15 -131.02
CA ASP A 781 35.47 -15.83 -132.22
C ASP A 781 36.05 -14.64 -133.01
N LEU A 782 36.63 -13.63 -132.32
CA LEU A 782 37.35 -12.50 -132.92
C LEU A 782 38.66 -12.93 -133.61
N GLU A 783 39.40 -13.87 -133.03
CA GLU A 783 40.61 -14.44 -133.62
C GLU A 783 40.31 -15.26 -134.89
N ALA A 784 39.19 -16.00 -134.90
CA ALA A 784 38.72 -16.69 -136.09
C ALA A 784 38.35 -15.73 -137.24
N LEU A 785 37.79 -14.55 -136.94
CA LEU A 785 37.51 -13.47 -137.90
C LEU A 785 38.79 -12.87 -138.51
N ASN A 786 39.85 -12.71 -137.70
CA ASN A 786 41.11 -12.11 -138.16
C ASN A 786 41.87 -12.99 -139.17
N ASN A 787 41.70 -14.31 -139.08
CA ASN A 787 42.30 -15.29 -139.98
C ASN A 787 41.65 -15.37 -141.38
N ILE A 788 40.51 -14.71 -141.62
CA ILE A 788 39.81 -14.71 -142.93
C ILE A 788 40.38 -13.64 -143.90
N LYS A 789 41.25 -12.73 -143.43
CA LYS A 789 41.73 -11.56 -144.21
C LYS A 789 42.86 -11.83 -145.21
N LYS A 790 43.32 -13.08 -145.37
CA LYS A 790 44.46 -13.45 -146.23
C LYS A 790 44.13 -14.55 -147.26
N ASP A 791 43.22 -14.29 -148.22
CA ASP A 791 43.42 -14.81 -149.59
C ASP A 791 42.41 -14.21 -150.61
N GLY A 792 42.92 -13.73 -151.74
CA GLY A 792 42.20 -12.89 -152.71
C GLY A 792 41.63 -13.65 -153.92
N SER A 793 40.30 -13.64 -154.08
CA SER A 793 39.65 -13.91 -155.38
C SER A 793 38.24 -13.30 -155.43
N VAL A 794 38.04 -12.42 -156.42
CA VAL A 794 37.02 -11.36 -156.48
C VAL A 794 35.59 -11.85 -156.83
N GLY A 795 35.40 -13.14 -157.13
CA GLY A 795 34.08 -13.72 -157.46
C GLY A 795 33.20 -14.17 -156.28
N LYS A 796 33.69 -14.13 -155.02
CA LYS A 796 32.97 -14.62 -153.82
C LYS A 796 32.58 -13.52 -152.82
N ILE A 797 32.78 -12.24 -153.17
CA ILE A 797 32.71 -11.12 -152.22
C ILE A 797 31.28 -10.87 -151.70
N ASN A 798 30.22 -10.98 -152.53
CA ASN A 798 28.85 -10.72 -152.07
C ASN A 798 28.27 -11.86 -151.20
N PHE A 799 28.58 -13.13 -151.50
CA PHE A 799 28.20 -14.27 -150.65
C PHE A 799 28.97 -14.28 -149.32
N ARG A 800 30.25 -13.91 -149.34
CA ARG A 800 31.08 -13.77 -148.12
C ARG A 800 30.74 -12.53 -147.30
N LYS A 801 30.36 -11.40 -147.92
CA LYS A 801 29.83 -10.23 -147.19
C LYS A 801 28.57 -10.61 -146.41
N ASN A 802 27.64 -11.34 -147.02
CA ASN A 802 26.44 -11.79 -146.32
C ASN A 802 26.76 -12.82 -145.22
N GLN A 803 27.71 -13.73 -145.41
CA GLN A 803 28.14 -14.64 -144.32
C GLN A 803 28.85 -13.91 -143.19
N ILE A 804 29.67 -12.89 -143.48
CA ILE A 804 30.33 -12.04 -142.47
C ILE A 804 29.30 -11.17 -141.75
N VAL A 805 28.32 -10.61 -142.46
CA VAL A 805 27.22 -9.84 -141.84
C VAL A 805 26.35 -10.76 -140.98
N VAL A 806 26.03 -11.97 -141.42
CA VAL A 806 25.27 -12.95 -140.62
C VAL A 806 26.08 -13.47 -139.43
N ALA A 807 27.39 -13.68 -139.58
CA ALA A 807 28.28 -14.08 -138.48
C ALA A 807 28.49 -12.95 -137.48
N LEU A 808 28.72 -11.71 -137.95
CA LEU A 808 28.78 -10.51 -137.09
C LEU A 808 27.44 -10.24 -136.41
N ASP A 809 26.32 -10.45 -137.10
CA ASP A 809 24.98 -10.33 -136.50
C ASP A 809 24.69 -11.45 -135.50
N THR A 810 25.20 -12.66 -135.74
CA THR A 810 25.10 -13.79 -134.79
C THR A 810 25.99 -13.57 -133.56
N ILE A 811 27.21 -13.07 -133.74
CA ILE A 811 28.13 -12.68 -132.65
C ILE A 811 27.55 -11.50 -131.88
N ARG A 812 27.06 -10.45 -132.57
CA ARG A 812 26.39 -9.31 -131.95
C ARG A 812 25.17 -9.77 -131.15
N ARG A 813 24.32 -10.65 -131.70
CA ARG A 813 23.18 -11.22 -130.98
C ARG A 813 23.60 -12.03 -129.76
N LYS A 814 24.66 -12.82 -129.85
CA LYS A 814 25.17 -13.63 -128.73
C LYS A 814 25.79 -12.77 -127.62
N ILE A 815 26.60 -11.78 -127.98
CA ILE A 815 27.15 -10.78 -127.03
C ILE A 815 26.00 -10.01 -126.36
N VAL A 816 25.00 -9.57 -127.12
CA VAL A 816 23.81 -8.91 -126.57
C VAL A 816 23.04 -9.86 -125.65
N GLN A 817 22.93 -11.16 -125.98
CA GLN A 817 22.28 -12.15 -125.13
C GLN A 817 23.06 -12.40 -123.84
N ASP A 818 24.39 -12.52 -123.91
CA ASP A 818 25.26 -12.76 -122.75
C ASP A 818 25.31 -11.53 -121.83
N ILE A 819 25.42 -10.31 -122.38
CA ILE A 819 25.32 -9.06 -121.62
C ILE A 819 23.94 -8.94 -120.98
N ASN A 820 22.85 -9.25 -121.70
CA ASN A 820 21.50 -9.24 -121.12
C ASN A 820 21.32 -10.31 -120.03
N ALA A 821 21.99 -11.46 -120.14
CA ALA A 821 22.00 -12.49 -119.11
C ALA A 821 22.76 -12.02 -117.84
N VAL A 822 23.89 -11.34 -118.01
CA VAL A 822 24.64 -10.71 -116.91
C VAL A 822 23.82 -9.58 -116.27
N ILE A 823 23.22 -8.68 -117.06
CA ILE A 823 22.32 -7.62 -116.57
C ILE A 823 21.15 -8.22 -115.79
N LYS A 824 20.50 -9.25 -116.31
CA LYS A 824 19.38 -9.93 -115.63
C LYS A 824 19.84 -10.57 -114.32
N THR A 825 21.03 -11.17 -114.30
CA THR A 825 21.62 -11.78 -113.10
C THR A 825 21.94 -10.72 -112.04
N LEU A 826 22.52 -9.58 -112.43
CA LEU A 826 22.81 -8.46 -111.55
C LEU A 826 21.54 -7.78 -111.03
N GLN A 827 20.51 -7.58 -111.86
CA GLN A 827 19.20 -7.06 -111.43
C GLN A 827 18.49 -8.00 -110.44
N VAL A 828 18.61 -9.31 -110.63
CA VAL A 828 18.07 -10.30 -109.69
C VAL A 828 18.86 -10.28 -108.38
N ALA A 829 20.18 -10.19 -108.44
CA ALA A 829 21.04 -10.09 -107.27
C ALA A 829 20.76 -8.82 -106.46
N ASP A 830 20.61 -7.66 -107.12
CA ASP A 830 20.27 -6.37 -106.50
C ASP A 830 18.92 -6.40 -105.77
N LYS A 831 17.87 -6.89 -106.45
CA LYS A 831 16.54 -7.06 -105.84
C LYS A 831 16.57 -8.03 -104.65
N GLN A 832 17.27 -9.17 -104.79
CA GLN A 832 17.39 -10.15 -103.72
C GLN A 832 18.18 -9.59 -102.52
N LEU A 833 19.28 -8.88 -102.76
CA LEU A 833 20.10 -8.25 -101.72
C LEU A 833 19.31 -7.17 -100.99
N THR A 834 18.55 -6.35 -101.72
CA THR A 834 17.64 -5.34 -101.13
C THR A 834 16.58 -5.97 -100.23
N VAL A 835 15.95 -7.08 -100.66
CA VAL A 835 14.97 -7.81 -99.85
C VAL A 835 15.64 -8.40 -98.61
N LEU A 836 16.78 -9.06 -98.74
CA LEU A 836 17.51 -9.67 -97.61
C LEU A 836 17.97 -8.62 -96.59
N LEU A 837 18.48 -7.46 -97.04
CA LEU A 837 18.85 -6.37 -96.14
C LEU A 837 17.64 -5.75 -95.45
N ASN A 838 16.47 -5.72 -96.10
CA ASN A 838 15.20 -5.29 -95.49
C ASN A 838 14.72 -6.28 -94.44
N ASP A 839 14.78 -7.56 -94.74
CA ASP A 839 14.42 -8.62 -93.79
C ASP A 839 15.39 -8.64 -92.61
N LEU A 840 16.69 -8.44 -92.83
CA LEU A 840 17.69 -8.29 -91.77
C LEU A 840 17.40 -7.06 -90.89
N SER A 841 17.11 -5.90 -91.50
CA SER A 841 16.77 -4.68 -90.74
C SER A 841 15.50 -4.88 -89.91
N LYS A 842 14.45 -5.48 -90.47
CA LYS A 842 13.21 -5.80 -89.74
C LYS A 842 13.47 -6.79 -88.61
N SER A 843 14.28 -7.82 -88.85
CA SER A 843 14.69 -8.79 -87.83
C SER A 843 15.47 -8.14 -86.70
N LEU A 844 16.41 -7.23 -87.00
CA LEU A 844 17.17 -6.46 -86.00
C LEU A 844 16.26 -5.53 -85.19
N THR A 845 15.35 -4.79 -85.82
CA THR A 845 14.39 -3.93 -85.11
C THR A 845 13.44 -4.73 -84.23
N LYS A 846 12.91 -5.86 -84.74
CA LYS A 846 12.02 -6.73 -83.96
C LYS A 846 12.75 -7.38 -82.78
N PHE A 847 14.00 -7.79 -82.98
CA PHE A 847 14.86 -8.26 -81.90
C PHE A 847 15.07 -7.16 -80.86
N GLN A 848 15.34 -5.92 -81.30
CA GLN A 848 15.53 -4.78 -80.40
C GLN A 848 14.30 -4.52 -79.53
N GLU A 849 13.10 -4.47 -80.13
CA GLU A 849 11.83 -4.28 -79.42
C GLU A 849 11.58 -5.40 -78.40
N THR A 850 11.76 -6.66 -78.81
CA THR A 850 11.52 -7.83 -77.96
C THR A 850 12.49 -7.87 -76.78
N PHE A 851 13.76 -7.57 -77.02
CA PHE A 851 14.79 -7.58 -75.99
C PHE A 851 14.60 -6.45 -74.96
N LEU A 852 14.25 -5.25 -75.42
CA LEU A 852 13.93 -4.13 -74.51
C LEU A 852 12.70 -4.43 -73.63
N GLN A 853 11.67 -5.08 -74.18
CA GLN A 853 10.52 -5.54 -73.40
C GLN A 853 10.90 -6.60 -72.35
N GLU A 854 11.77 -7.57 -72.69
CA GLU A 854 12.29 -8.54 -71.71
C GLU A 854 13.05 -7.84 -70.57
N ILE A 855 13.86 -6.81 -70.88
CA ILE A 855 14.55 -6.00 -69.86
C ILE A 855 13.58 -5.22 -68.97
N GLU A 856 12.53 -4.63 -69.53
CA GLU A 856 11.50 -3.90 -68.75
C GLU A 856 10.75 -4.82 -67.79
N SER A 857 10.33 -5.98 -68.28
CA SER A 857 9.66 -6.99 -67.48
C SER A 857 10.55 -7.46 -66.32
N PHE A 858 11.83 -7.73 -66.60
CA PHE A 858 12.82 -8.08 -65.58
C PHE A 858 12.99 -6.96 -64.54
N HIS A 859 13.14 -5.71 -64.98
CA HIS A 859 13.36 -4.55 -64.10
C HIS A 859 12.18 -4.33 -63.16
N ALA A 860 10.94 -4.40 -63.68
CA ALA A 860 9.73 -4.28 -62.88
C ALA A 860 9.62 -5.41 -61.85
N ALA A 861 9.86 -6.66 -62.26
CA ALA A 861 9.83 -7.81 -61.37
C ALA A 861 10.91 -7.74 -60.28
N TYR A 862 12.12 -7.30 -60.63
CA TYR A 862 13.20 -7.08 -59.68
C TYR A 862 12.81 -6.01 -58.64
N LYS A 863 12.34 -4.83 -59.08
CA LYS A 863 11.94 -3.74 -58.16
C LYS A 863 10.87 -4.18 -57.17
N GLN A 864 9.85 -4.86 -57.66
CA GLN A 864 8.77 -5.37 -56.83
C GLN A 864 9.32 -6.34 -55.78
N ARG A 865 10.08 -7.35 -56.20
CA ARG A 865 10.64 -8.36 -55.29
C ARG A 865 11.67 -7.80 -54.31
N SER A 866 12.49 -6.85 -54.74
CA SER A 866 13.46 -6.14 -53.90
C SER A 866 12.73 -5.41 -52.76
N SER A 867 11.67 -4.65 -53.10
CA SER A 867 10.84 -3.94 -52.13
C SER A 867 10.10 -4.89 -51.18
N GLU A 868 9.51 -5.98 -51.71
CA GLU A 868 8.83 -7.00 -50.89
C GLU A 868 9.80 -7.67 -49.91
N ALA A 869 11.00 -8.05 -50.36
CA ALA A 869 12.02 -8.67 -49.51
C ALA A 869 12.54 -7.70 -48.43
N LYS A 870 12.82 -6.44 -48.81
CA LYS A 870 13.21 -5.36 -47.91
C LYS A 870 12.19 -5.18 -46.78
N ASN A 871 10.91 -5.04 -47.14
CA ASN A 871 9.84 -4.85 -46.16
C ASN A 871 9.66 -6.11 -45.31
N ALA A 872 9.70 -7.31 -45.89
CA ALA A 872 9.58 -8.56 -45.15
C ALA A 872 10.64 -8.70 -44.05
N ILE A 873 11.90 -8.37 -44.33
CA ILE A 873 12.98 -8.42 -43.33
C ILE A 873 12.72 -7.42 -42.19
N LYS A 874 12.28 -6.19 -42.51
CA LYS A 874 11.97 -5.17 -41.49
C LYS A 874 10.76 -5.56 -40.63
N ARG A 875 9.71 -6.12 -41.22
CA ARG A 875 8.54 -6.67 -40.48
C ARG A 875 8.95 -7.79 -39.54
N GLN A 876 9.82 -8.68 -40.04
CA GLN A 876 10.35 -9.79 -39.26
C GLN A 876 11.18 -9.30 -38.06
N ALA A 877 12.07 -8.33 -38.26
CA ALA A 877 12.83 -7.73 -37.17
C ALA A 877 11.92 -7.08 -36.12
N LEU A 878 10.89 -6.33 -36.55
CA LEU A 878 9.88 -5.76 -35.65
C LEU A 878 9.13 -6.85 -34.86
N SER A 879 8.68 -7.91 -35.54
CA SER A 879 7.94 -9.02 -34.92
C SER A 879 8.78 -9.76 -33.88
N GLN A 880 10.08 -9.97 -34.13
CA GLN A 880 10.99 -10.59 -33.15
C GLN A 880 11.19 -9.71 -31.91
N PHE A 881 11.42 -8.41 -32.12
CA PHE A 881 11.51 -7.45 -31.04
C PHE A 881 10.20 -7.45 -30.21
N ALA A 882 9.04 -7.42 -30.87
CA ALA A 882 7.73 -7.48 -30.21
C ALA A 882 7.53 -8.78 -29.41
N HIS A 883 7.93 -9.93 -29.94
CA HIS A 883 7.88 -11.21 -29.22
C HIS A 883 8.74 -11.20 -27.95
N SER A 884 9.97 -10.68 -28.06
CA SER A 884 10.87 -10.54 -26.91
C SER A 884 10.26 -9.66 -25.82
N LYS A 885 9.73 -8.49 -26.19
CA LYS A 885 9.16 -7.53 -25.22
C LYS A 885 7.83 -7.95 -24.63
N ALA A 886 6.96 -8.58 -25.41
CA ALA A 886 5.73 -9.16 -24.87
C ALA A 886 6.04 -10.22 -23.80
N ARG A 887 7.01 -11.10 -24.04
CA ARG A 887 7.42 -12.12 -23.06
C ARG A 887 8.06 -11.51 -21.81
N ALA A 888 8.91 -10.50 -21.97
CA ALA A 888 9.51 -9.80 -20.83
C ALA A 888 8.45 -9.07 -19.99
N LEU A 889 7.43 -8.49 -20.64
CA LEU A 889 6.29 -7.84 -19.97
C LEU A 889 5.37 -8.85 -19.27
N GLU A 890 5.16 -10.02 -19.84
CA GLU A 890 4.41 -11.10 -19.19
C GLU A 890 5.08 -11.51 -17.86
N GLN A 891 6.40 -11.69 -17.86
CA GLN A 891 7.16 -11.99 -16.64
C GLN A 891 7.15 -10.82 -15.64
N LEU A 892 7.29 -9.58 -16.13
CA LEU A 892 7.20 -8.40 -15.28
C LEU A 892 5.81 -8.26 -14.66
N LYS A 893 4.77 -8.53 -15.45
CA LYS A 893 3.37 -8.51 -15.01
C LYS A 893 3.14 -9.51 -13.88
N GLU A 894 3.51 -10.77 -14.07
CA GLU A 894 3.38 -11.82 -13.04
C GLU A 894 4.09 -11.41 -11.74
N LEU A 895 5.31 -10.87 -11.83
CA LEU A 895 6.06 -10.37 -10.67
C LEU A 895 5.37 -9.19 -10.00
N VAL A 896 4.92 -8.20 -10.77
CA VAL A 896 4.23 -7.02 -10.23
C VAL A 896 2.92 -7.43 -9.54
N GLU A 897 2.12 -8.30 -10.15
CA GLU A 897 0.88 -8.81 -9.56
C GLU A 897 1.15 -9.56 -8.24
N GLU A 898 2.12 -10.48 -8.22
CA GLU A 898 2.51 -11.23 -7.02
C GLU A 898 3.01 -10.31 -5.90
N GLN A 899 3.92 -9.39 -6.23
CA GLN A 899 4.48 -8.47 -5.23
C GLN A 899 3.43 -7.44 -4.76
N ASN A 900 2.55 -6.97 -5.65
CA ASN A 900 1.45 -6.08 -5.29
C ASN A 900 0.49 -6.76 -4.31
N GLU A 901 0.12 -8.01 -4.54
CA GLU A 901 -0.72 -8.79 -3.61
C GLU A 901 -0.07 -8.90 -2.22
N ILE A 902 1.23 -9.19 -2.15
CA ILE A 902 1.97 -9.24 -0.88
C ILE A 902 1.95 -7.87 -0.17
N ILE A 903 2.19 -6.78 -0.91
CA ILE A 903 2.17 -5.42 -0.36
C ILE A 903 0.78 -5.06 0.17
N LEU A 904 -0.27 -5.34 -0.60
CA LEU A 904 -1.66 -5.10 -0.19
C LEU A 904 -2.02 -5.88 1.07
N ASN A 905 -1.65 -7.15 1.14
CA ASN A 905 -1.89 -7.99 2.31
C ASN A 905 -1.13 -7.50 3.55
N LYS A 906 0.16 -7.13 3.39
CA LYS A 906 0.96 -6.57 4.49
C LYS A 906 0.38 -5.28 5.05
N ILE A 907 -0.02 -4.37 4.17
CA ILE A 907 -0.69 -3.12 4.59
C ILE A 907 -2.01 -3.45 5.29
N HIS A 908 -2.82 -4.36 4.75
CA HIS A 908 -4.09 -4.74 5.36
C HIS A 908 -3.90 -5.30 6.78
N ILE A 909 -2.99 -6.26 6.94
CA ILE A 909 -2.66 -6.86 8.25
C ILE A 909 -2.21 -5.76 9.22
N ASP A 910 -1.28 -4.91 8.82
CA ASP A 910 -0.77 -3.83 9.66
C ASP A 910 -1.88 -2.81 10.06
N THR A 911 -2.84 -2.53 9.18
CA THR A 911 -3.98 -1.64 9.49
C THR A 911 -5.04 -2.25 10.39
N GLU A 912 -5.22 -3.58 10.36
CA GLU A 912 -6.22 -4.29 11.16
C GLU A 912 -5.65 -4.95 12.42
N THR A 913 -4.32 -4.90 12.61
CA THR A 913 -3.64 -5.48 13.77
C THR A 913 -2.70 -4.47 14.41
N GLY A 914 -1.90 -4.89 15.40
CA GLY A 914 -1.00 -3.99 16.13
C GLY A 914 -1.68 -2.73 16.70
N LEU A 915 -0.93 -1.64 16.84
CA LEU A 915 -1.45 -0.39 17.41
C LEU A 915 -2.45 0.33 16.49
N LYS A 916 -2.37 0.16 15.17
CA LYS A 916 -3.28 0.79 14.21
C LYS A 916 -4.68 0.17 14.29
N GLY A 917 -4.77 -1.16 14.24
CA GLY A 917 -6.02 -1.89 14.44
C GLY A 917 -6.61 -1.67 15.84
N PHE A 918 -5.75 -1.62 16.85
CA PHE A 918 -6.17 -1.30 18.23
C PHE A 918 -6.83 0.09 18.30
N MET A 919 -6.22 1.12 17.72
CA MET A 919 -6.76 2.49 17.70
C MET A 919 -8.08 2.59 16.94
N LYS A 920 -8.24 1.81 15.86
CA LYS A 920 -9.50 1.67 15.12
C LYS A 920 -10.61 1.12 16.01
N ILE A 921 -10.41 -0.04 16.65
CA ILE A 921 -11.41 -0.63 17.56
C ILE A 921 -11.66 0.27 18.77
N PHE A 922 -10.60 0.86 19.33
CA PHE A 922 -10.67 1.77 20.47
C PHE A 922 -11.60 2.95 20.17
N ASN A 923 -11.46 3.56 19.00
CA ASN A 923 -12.33 4.67 18.59
C ASN A 923 -13.76 4.21 18.31
N GLU A 924 -13.93 3.17 17.48
CA GLU A 924 -15.24 2.68 17.01
C GLU A 924 -16.11 2.09 18.11
N LYS A 925 -15.52 1.49 19.15
CA LYS A 925 -16.25 0.77 20.20
C LYS A 925 -16.26 1.52 21.53
N LEU A 926 -15.11 1.97 21.99
CA LEU A 926 -15.00 2.59 23.32
C LEU A 926 -15.25 4.09 23.26
N VAL A 927 -14.48 4.84 22.48
CA VAL A 927 -14.59 6.31 22.43
C VAL A 927 -15.98 6.74 21.95
N GLU A 928 -16.51 6.08 20.92
CA GLU A 928 -17.90 6.27 20.44
C GLU A 928 -18.90 6.17 21.59
N LYS A 929 -18.80 5.10 22.38
CA LYS A 929 -19.74 4.85 23.48
C LYS A 929 -19.59 5.88 24.61
N LEU A 930 -18.36 6.30 24.89
CA LEU A 930 -18.08 7.32 25.90
C LEU A 930 -18.63 8.70 25.52
N GLN A 931 -18.85 9.00 24.23
CA GLN A 931 -19.51 10.25 23.82
C GLN A 931 -20.96 10.34 24.31
N GLU A 932 -21.65 9.20 24.52
CA GLU A 932 -23.01 9.19 25.05
C GLU A 932 -23.11 9.78 26.45
N ILE A 933 -22.01 9.84 27.22
CA ILE A 933 -21.98 10.47 28.55
C ILE A 933 -22.35 11.96 28.45
N LYS A 934 -22.16 12.60 27.29
CA LYS A 934 -22.53 14.00 27.06
C LYS A 934 -24.02 14.29 27.26
N THR A 935 -24.88 13.30 27.03
CA THR A 935 -26.32 13.47 27.06
C THR A 935 -26.91 13.34 28.47
N ILE A 936 -26.11 12.93 29.47
CA ILE A 936 -26.57 12.69 30.83
C ILE A 936 -26.86 14.03 31.53
N THR A 937 -28.04 14.19 32.12
CA THR A 937 -28.39 15.36 32.94
C THR A 937 -27.91 15.19 34.40
N PRO A 938 -27.05 16.07 34.96
CA PRO A 938 -26.50 15.91 36.32
C PRO A 938 -27.51 16.04 37.46
N THR A 939 -28.69 16.58 37.19
CA THR A 939 -29.70 16.89 38.19
C THR A 939 -30.84 15.86 38.23
N GLU A 940 -30.82 14.87 37.36
CA GLU A 940 -31.85 13.83 37.29
C GLU A 940 -31.50 12.68 38.24
N PHE A 941 -32.11 12.69 39.41
CA PHE A 941 -32.01 11.62 40.40
C PHE A 941 -33.39 11.02 40.67
N THR A 942 -33.55 9.74 40.34
CA THR A 942 -34.71 8.93 40.72
C THR A 942 -34.24 7.70 41.49
N PRO A 943 -35.15 6.98 42.18
CA PRO A 943 -34.80 5.70 42.79
C PRO A 943 -34.23 4.69 41.79
N GLU A 944 -34.54 4.82 40.50
CA GLU A 944 -34.13 3.91 39.43
C GLU A 944 -32.86 4.38 38.70
N LYS A 945 -32.66 5.69 38.54
CA LYS A 945 -31.57 6.27 37.73
C LYS A 945 -30.87 7.40 38.48
N SER A 946 -29.54 7.33 38.52
CA SER A 946 -28.67 8.44 38.91
C SER A 946 -27.75 8.82 37.74
N PRO A 947 -27.20 10.04 37.70
CA PRO A 947 -26.24 10.43 36.66
C PRO A 947 -24.99 9.55 36.67
N LEU A 948 -24.54 9.11 37.85
CA LEU A 948 -23.43 8.17 38.00
C LEU A 948 -23.77 6.81 37.41
N ASN A 949 -24.93 6.24 37.75
CA ASN A 949 -25.37 4.94 37.24
C ASN A 949 -25.43 4.94 35.71
N GLN A 950 -26.02 5.98 35.10
CA GLN A 950 -26.07 6.12 33.64
C GLN A 950 -24.67 6.20 33.04
N ALA A 951 -23.76 6.98 33.64
CA ALA A 951 -22.40 7.09 33.14
C ALA A 951 -21.62 5.77 33.30
N ALA A 952 -21.75 5.10 34.45
CA ALA A 952 -21.13 3.81 34.73
C ALA A 952 -21.61 2.73 33.74
N GLU A 953 -22.89 2.70 33.40
CA GLU A 953 -23.45 1.84 32.35
C GLU A 953 -22.76 2.10 31.00
N LYS A 954 -22.68 3.37 30.55
CA LYS A 954 -22.03 3.69 29.27
C LYS A 954 -20.56 3.29 29.24
N VAL A 955 -19.83 3.51 30.34
CA VAL A 955 -18.42 3.13 30.46
C VAL A 955 -18.28 1.60 30.44
N CYS A 956 -19.11 0.87 31.20
CA CYS A 956 -19.10 -0.59 31.26
C CYS A 956 -19.35 -1.21 29.87
N VAL A 957 -20.45 -0.83 29.23
CA VAL A 957 -20.82 -1.31 27.89
C VAL A 957 -19.74 -0.96 26.87
N GLY A 958 -19.14 0.23 26.96
CA GLY A 958 -18.03 0.62 26.08
C GLY A 958 -16.82 -0.31 26.20
N PHE A 959 -16.44 -0.67 27.44
CA PHE A 959 -15.34 -1.61 27.69
C PHE A 959 -15.69 -3.03 27.23
N GLU A 960 -16.91 -3.51 27.48
CA GLU A 960 -17.39 -4.81 27.00
C GLU A 960 -17.27 -4.91 25.47
N MET A 961 -17.87 -3.96 24.75
CA MET A 961 -17.84 -3.92 23.28
C MET A 961 -16.41 -3.87 22.73
N PHE A 962 -15.54 -3.12 23.40
CA PHE A 962 -14.14 -2.97 23.03
C PHE A 962 -13.36 -4.28 23.19
N PHE A 963 -13.41 -4.92 24.36
CA PHE A 963 -12.69 -6.16 24.61
C PHE A 963 -13.27 -7.35 23.84
N GLU A 964 -14.58 -7.39 23.64
CA GLU A 964 -15.23 -8.38 22.78
C GLU A 964 -14.72 -8.25 21.35
N LYS A 965 -14.71 -7.03 20.77
CA LYS A 965 -14.25 -6.83 19.40
C LYS A 965 -12.75 -7.13 19.22
N LEU A 966 -11.91 -6.81 20.21
CA LEU A 966 -10.51 -7.24 20.22
C LEU A 966 -10.37 -8.77 20.17
N GLY A 967 -11.17 -9.48 20.97
CA GLY A 967 -11.18 -10.95 20.99
C GLY A 967 -11.68 -11.56 19.67
N ILE A 968 -12.71 -10.97 19.06
CA ILE A 968 -13.24 -11.40 17.75
C ILE A 968 -12.19 -11.19 16.66
N GLN A 969 -11.61 -9.99 16.55
CA GLN A 969 -10.61 -9.70 15.51
C GLN A 969 -9.37 -10.59 15.67
N ARG A 970 -8.95 -10.89 16.90
CA ARG A 970 -7.89 -11.87 17.13
C ARG A 970 -8.22 -13.25 16.55
N LYS A 971 -9.44 -13.77 16.80
CA LYS A 971 -9.89 -15.07 16.27
C LYS A 971 -9.98 -15.08 14.75
N GLU A 972 -10.38 -13.97 14.13
CA GLU A 972 -10.41 -13.82 12.67
C GLU A 972 -9.02 -14.05 12.05
N PHE A 973 -7.95 -13.61 12.74
CA PHE A 973 -6.58 -13.79 12.27
C PHE A 973 -5.89 -15.08 12.78
N GLU A 974 -6.35 -15.72 13.87
CA GLU A 974 -5.78 -16.98 14.39
C GLU A 974 -5.81 -18.15 13.39
N GLY A 975 -6.74 -18.13 12.41
CA GLY A 975 -6.84 -19.14 11.36
C GLY A 975 -5.79 -19.03 10.24
N PHE A 976 -5.00 -17.96 10.22
CA PHE A 976 -3.99 -17.73 9.17
C PHE A 976 -2.68 -18.49 9.48
N PRO A 977 -1.97 -19.00 8.45
CA PRO A 977 -0.69 -19.66 8.65
C PRO A 977 0.35 -18.71 9.28
N PRO A 978 1.25 -19.19 10.17
CA PRO A 978 2.29 -18.37 10.82
C PRO A 978 3.26 -17.67 9.85
N GLY A 979 3.33 -18.11 8.59
CA GLY A 979 4.12 -17.46 7.55
C GLY A 979 3.44 -16.24 6.91
N VAL A 980 2.13 -16.06 7.10
CA VAL A 980 1.34 -14.96 6.52
C VAL A 980 1.18 -13.81 7.51
N ILE A 981 0.88 -14.14 8.77
CA ILE A 981 0.79 -13.17 9.87
C ILE A 981 1.76 -13.60 10.95
N GLN A 982 2.69 -12.73 11.28
CA GLN A 982 3.60 -13.01 12.38
C GLN A 982 2.81 -13.00 13.70
N PRO A 983 3.03 -13.97 14.62
CA PRO A 983 2.29 -14.06 15.87
C PRO A 983 2.35 -12.80 16.75
N ASP A 984 3.39 -12.00 16.57
CA ASP A 984 3.65 -10.76 17.30
C ASP A 984 2.83 -9.57 16.72
N ALA A 985 2.47 -9.59 15.43
CA ALA A 985 1.55 -8.63 14.82
C ALA A 985 0.11 -8.77 15.33
N MET A 986 -0.28 -9.97 15.78
CA MET A 986 -1.63 -10.24 16.29
C MET A 986 -1.94 -9.52 17.60
N PHE A 987 -3.22 -9.30 17.87
CA PHE A 987 -3.63 -8.81 19.18
C PHE A 987 -3.25 -9.77 20.32
N PRO A 988 -3.06 -9.24 21.54
CA PRO A 988 -2.80 -10.06 22.71
C PRO A 988 -3.90 -11.10 22.91
N GLY A 989 -3.55 -12.29 23.40
CA GLY A 989 -4.56 -13.26 23.78
C GLY A 989 -5.43 -12.81 24.92
N VAL A 990 -6.70 -13.20 24.86
CA VAL A 990 -7.71 -12.87 25.88
C VAL A 990 -7.18 -13.24 27.27
N SER A 991 -6.55 -14.42 27.40
CA SER A 991 -5.94 -14.89 28.64
C SER A 991 -4.85 -13.95 29.23
N LYS A 992 -4.24 -13.08 28.41
CA LYS A 992 -3.24 -12.11 28.89
C LYS A 992 -3.87 -10.94 29.63
N TYR A 993 -5.10 -10.54 29.28
CA TYR A 993 -5.78 -9.37 29.87
C TYR A 993 -7.10 -9.69 30.58
N GLU A 994 -7.61 -10.92 30.47
CA GLU A 994 -8.89 -11.35 31.04
C GLU A 994 -9.04 -11.05 32.53
N SER A 995 -7.99 -11.30 33.33
CA SER A 995 -8.03 -11.05 34.77
C SER A 995 -8.26 -9.57 35.11
N VAL A 996 -7.57 -8.66 34.41
CA VAL A 996 -7.73 -7.21 34.65
C VAL A 996 -9.05 -6.70 34.08
N THR A 997 -9.49 -7.21 32.92
CA THR A 997 -10.76 -6.80 32.32
C THR A 997 -11.96 -7.28 33.13
N ASN A 998 -11.95 -8.53 33.62
CA ASN A 998 -13.03 -9.04 34.45
C ASN A 998 -13.15 -8.27 35.77
N ALA A 999 -12.01 -7.90 36.39
CA ALA A 999 -12.02 -7.08 37.60
C ALA A 999 -12.54 -5.66 37.34
N LEU A 1000 -12.18 -5.05 36.20
CA LEU A 1000 -12.67 -3.74 35.80
C LEU A 1000 -14.17 -3.74 35.51
N LEU A 1001 -14.65 -4.69 34.71
CA LEU A 1001 -16.06 -4.83 34.37
C LEU A 1001 -16.89 -5.06 35.63
N LYS A 1002 -16.47 -5.97 36.52
CA LYS A 1002 -17.16 -6.22 37.79
C LYS A 1002 -17.28 -4.96 38.66
N LEU A 1003 -16.22 -4.16 38.73
CA LEU A 1003 -16.22 -2.88 39.45
C LEU A 1003 -17.23 -1.89 38.85
N LEU A 1004 -17.28 -1.78 37.52
CA LEU A 1004 -18.19 -0.87 36.82
C LEU A 1004 -19.65 -1.34 36.87
N GLU A 1005 -19.90 -2.64 36.74
CA GLU A 1005 -21.22 -3.28 36.91
C GLU A 1005 -21.79 -2.99 38.31
N ASP A 1006 -20.98 -3.17 39.36
CA ASP A 1006 -21.41 -2.94 40.73
C ASP A 1006 -21.56 -1.43 41.02
N LEU A 1007 -20.72 -0.57 40.44
CA LEU A 1007 -20.91 0.88 40.51
C LEU A 1007 -22.21 1.34 39.83
N HIS A 1008 -22.52 0.73 38.68
CA HIS A 1008 -23.79 0.92 37.99
C HIS A 1008 -24.95 0.47 38.90
N ALA A 1009 -24.91 -0.75 39.46
CA ALA A 1009 -25.98 -1.29 40.31
C ALA A 1009 -26.19 -0.48 41.60
N SER A 1010 -25.10 -0.09 42.27
CA SER A 1010 -25.12 0.64 43.55
C SER A 1010 -25.53 2.10 43.41
N LYS A 1011 -25.30 2.73 42.24
CA LYS A 1011 -25.62 4.15 41.93
C LYS A 1011 -24.77 5.19 42.66
N HIS A 1012 -23.84 4.76 43.51
CA HIS A 1012 -22.91 5.58 44.30
C HIS A 1012 -21.65 4.77 44.65
N PHE A 1013 -20.59 5.42 45.13
CA PHE A 1013 -19.41 4.70 45.62
C PHE A 1013 -19.67 4.11 47.01
N ASP A 1014 -19.89 2.80 47.08
CA ASP A 1014 -20.19 2.05 48.30
C ASP A 1014 -18.97 1.24 48.83
N HIS A 1015 -19.18 0.45 49.87
CA HIS A 1015 -18.10 -0.39 50.42
C HIS A 1015 -17.68 -1.50 49.43
N ASN A 1016 -18.64 -2.11 48.72
CA ASN A 1016 -18.34 -3.16 47.74
C ASN A 1016 -17.43 -2.63 46.62
N PHE A 1017 -17.66 -1.39 46.18
CA PHE A 1017 -16.79 -0.71 45.23
C PHE A 1017 -15.34 -0.66 45.71
N SER A 1018 -15.09 -0.40 46.99
CA SER A 1018 -13.72 -0.36 47.55
C SER A 1018 -13.03 -1.73 47.48
N ASP A 1019 -13.78 -2.81 47.74
CA ASP A 1019 -13.29 -4.18 47.64
C ASP A 1019 -13.03 -4.59 46.18
N HIS A 1020 -13.90 -4.17 45.25
CA HIS A 1020 -13.70 -4.36 43.81
C HIS A 1020 -12.52 -3.54 43.28
N LEU A 1021 -12.31 -2.31 43.77
CA LEU A 1021 -11.16 -1.48 43.41
C LEU A 1021 -9.85 -2.10 43.92
N LYS A 1022 -9.86 -2.69 45.12
CA LYS A 1022 -8.72 -3.46 45.63
C LYS A 1022 -8.44 -4.69 44.77
N SER A 1023 -9.48 -5.38 44.30
CA SER A 1023 -9.37 -6.52 43.40
C SER A 1023 -8.79 -6.11 42.03
N LEU A 1024 -9.24 -4.99 41.46
CA LEU A 1024 -8.70 -4.43 40.22
C LEU A 1024 -7.22 -4.04 40.38
N ASN A 1025 -6.86 -3.34 41.45
CA ASN A 1025 -5.46 -2.99 41.73
C ASN A 1025 -4.58 -4.24 41.92
N THR A 1026 -5.12 -5.30 42.52
CA THR A 1026 -4.42 -6.59 42.64
C THR A 1026 -4.18 -7.20 41.25
N ALA A 1027 -5.20 -7.27 40.40
CA ALA A 1027 -5.07 -7.75 39.03
C ALA A 1027 -4.05 -6.93 38.22
N LEU A 1028 -4.08 -5.60 38.34
CA LEU A 1028 -3.11 -4.68 37.71
C LEU A 1028 -1.67 -4.89 38.19
N SER A 1029 -1.48 -5.22 39.47
CA SER A 1029 -0.14 -5.49 40.02
C SER A 1029 0.50 -6.74 39.41
N THR A 1030 -0.33 -7.74 39.08
CA THR A 1030 0.07 -8.99 38.40
C THR A 1030 0.02 -8.89 36.88
N PHE A 1031 -0.57 -7.82 36.33
CA PHE A 1031 -0.65 -7.57 34.90
C PHE A 1031 0.74 -7.17 34.39
N ALA A 1032 1.50 -8.15 33.89
CA ALA A 1032 2.86 -7.95 33.43
C ALA A 1032 2.90 -7.66 31.92
N PRO A 1033 3.34 -6.46 31.50
CA PRO A 1033 3.72 -6.22 30.12
C PRO A 1033 5.08 -6.91 29.90
N ALA A 1034 5.09 -7.99 29.11
CA ALA A 1034 6.36 -8.63 28.75
C ALA A 1034 7.19 -7.66 27.90
N LYS A 1035 8.45 -7.41 28.30
CA LYS A 1035 9.35 -6.40 27.74
C LYS A 1035 9.49 -6.43 26.20
N PHE A 1036 9.33 -5.24 25.59
CA PHE A 1036 10.07 -4.58 24.48
C PHE A 1036 10.48 -5.32 23.18
N THR A 1037 9.82 -6.39 22.75
CA THR A 1037 10.06 -6.91 21.37
C THR A 1037 8.82 -7.34 20.58
N ASP A 1038 7.61 -7.29 21.15
CA ASP A 1038 6.38 -7.82 20.53
C ASP A 1038 5.33 -6.69 20.40
N PRO A 1039 4.73 -6.42 19.22
CA PRO A 1039 3.65 -5.43 19.06
C PRO A 1039 2.48 -5.61 20.03
N SER A 1040 2.17 -6.85 20.45
CA SER A 1040 1.16 -7.13 21.48
C SER A 1040 1.56 -6.60 22.87
N SER A 1041 2.85 -6.41 23.15
CA SER A 1041 3.33 -5.83 24.41
C SER A 1041 2.99 -4.35 24.56
N LEU A 1042 2.98 -3.59 23.46
CA LEU A 1042 2.64 -2.17 23.46
C LEU A 1042 1.15 -1.95 23.74
N ILE A 1043 0.29 -2.80 23.17
CA ILE A 1043 -1.16 -2.80 23.47
C ILE A 1043 -1.40 -3.11 24.96
N LEU A 1044 -0.72 -4.13 25.50
CA LEU A 1044 -0.85 -4.48 26.92
C LEU A 1044 -0.33 -3.37 27.84
N GLN A 1045 0.73 -2.67 27.45
CA GLN A 1045 1.27 -1.52 28.19
C GLN A 1045 0.25 -0.36 28.19
N ALA A 1046 -0.29 0.01 27.02
CA ALA A 1046 -1.31 1.05 26.91
C ALA A 1046 -2.56 0.72 27.77
N LEU A 1047 -3.01 -0.54 27.76
CA LEU A 1047 -4.10 -0.99 28.63
C LEU A 1047 -3.74 -0.91 30.12
N LYS A 1048 -2.52 -1.29 30.50
CA LYS A 1048 -2.06 -1.23 31.90
C LYS A 1048 -2.07 0.20 32.42
N ASP A 1049 -1.49 1.11 31.65
CA ASP A 1049 -1.34 2.50 32.05
C ASP A 1049 -2.68 3.22 32.04
N GLY A 1050 -3.51 2.99 31.03
CA GLY A 1050 -4.87 3.51 30.98
C GLY A 1050 -5.73 3.03 32.16
N ILE A 1051 -5.84 1.71 32.36
CA ILE A 1051 -6.69 1.14 33.44
C ILE A 1051 -6.14 1.51 34.81
N GLY A 1052 -4.80 1.52 34.98
CA GLY A 1052 -4.16 1.99 36.21
C GLY A 1052 -4.44 3.46 36.52
N ALA A 1053 -4.44 4.33 35.50
CA ALA A 1053 -4.78 5.74 35.67
C ALA A 1053 -6.25 5.95 36.07
N LEU A 1054 -7.17 5.17 35.50
CA LEU A 1054 -8.58 5.16 35.90
C LEU A 1054 -8.75 4.66 37.33
N ALA A 1055 -8.18 3.51 37.68
CA ALA A 1055 -8.24 2.95 39.04
C ALA A 1055 -7.69 3.93 40.08
N LYS A 1056 -6.60 4.63 39.76
CA LYS A 1056 -6.04 5.68 40.61
C LYS A 1056 -7.01 6.82 40.83
N GLN A 1057 -7.67 7.32 39.77
CA GLN A 1057 -8.66 8.38 39.95
C GLN A 1057 -9.84 7.93 40.79
N LEU A 1058 -10.36 6.74 40.50
CA LEU A 1058 -11.45 6.13 41.24
C LEU A 1058 -11.14 5.92 42.72
N GLY A 1059 -9.88 5.66 43.07
CA GLY A 1059 -9.42 5.58 44.46
C GLY A 1059 -9.51 6.89 45.27
N TYR A 1060 -9.79 8.02 44.64
CA TYR A 1060 -10.07 9.28 45.32
C TYR A 1060 -11.58 9.53 45.53
N ALA A 1061 -12.44 8.55 45.24
CA ALA A 1061 -13.85 8.62 45.58
C ALA A 1061 -14.06 8.64 47.10
N TYR A 1062 -15.08 9.37 47.54
CA TYR A 1062 -15.48 9.35 48.95
C TYR A 1062 -16.44 8.18 49.18
N VAL A 1063 -16.07 7.28 50.09
CA VAL A 1063 -16.91 6.17 50.52
C VAL A 1063 -17.21 6.34 52.00
N SER A 1064 -18.50 6.37 52.36
CA SER A 1064 -18.94 6.49 53.75
C SER A 1064 -18.56 5.23 54.55
N THR A 1065 -17.97 5.42 55.74
CA THR A 1065 -17.57 4.31 56.63
C THR A 1065 -18.77 3.43 57.02
N TYR A 1066 -19.97 4.03 57.11
CA TYR A 1066 -21.20 3.36 57.55
C TYR A 1066 -22.13 2.99 56.40
N CYS A 1067 -21.69 3.11 55.15
CA CYS A 1067 -22.51 2.74 53.99
C CYS A 1067 -23.03 1.29 54.13
N CYS A 1068 -24.33 1.10 53.90
CA CYS A 1068 -25.02 -0.19 53.97
C CYS A 1068 -25.09 -0.86 55.37
N GLN A 1069 -24.67 -0.19 56.44
CA GLN A 1069 -24.86 -0.68 57.81
C GLN A 1069 -26.31 -0.49 58.27
N LYS A 1070 -26.93 -1.52 58.84
CA LYS A 1070 -28.34 -1.44 59.25
C LYS A 1070 -28.51 -1.01 60.70
N PHE A 1071 -29.62 -0.33 60.95
CA PHE A 1071 -30.04 0.09 62.28
C PHE A 1071 -30.93 -1.00 62.91
N ASP A 1072 -30.32 -2.08 63.39
CA ASP A 1072 -31.03 -3.36 63.66
C ASP A 1072 -31.52 -3.55 65.10
N GLY A 1073 -31.21 -2.65 66.04
CA GLY A 1073 -31.58 -2.79 67.44
C GLY A 1073 -32.74 -1.90 67.88
N ALA A 1074 -33.69 -2.45 68.65
CA ALA A 1074 -34.72 -1.67 69.32
C ALA A 1074 -34.08 -0.74 70.36
N LEU A 1075 -34.36 0.56 70.31
CA LEU A 1075 -33.79 1.55 71.24
C LEU A 1075 -34.60 1.69 72.54
N LEU A 1076 -35.88 1.31 72.46
CA LEU A 1076 -36.83 1.26 73.56
C LEU A 1076 -37.34 -0.18 73.70
N ASP A 1077 -37.69 -0.58 74.91
CA ASP A 1077 -38.33 -1.88 75.15
C ASP A 1077 -39.71 -1.98 74.46
N PRO A 1078 -40.15 -3.19 74.05
CA PRO A 1078 -41.37 -3.36 73.26
C PRO A 1078 -42.69 -3.28 74.05
N GLU A 1079 -42.70 -2.76 75.29
CA GLU A 1079 -43.94 -2.70 76.09
C GLU A 1079 -44.98 -1.72 75.53
N ILE A 1080 -46.26 -2.14 75.51
CA ILE A 1080 -47.38 -1.33 75.04
C ILE A 1080 -47.78 -0.34 76.15
N SER A 1081 -47.43 0.95 75.99
CA SER A 1081 -48.02 2.00 76.83
C SER A 1081 -49.36 2.44 76.24
N THR A 1082 -50.46 2.26 76.99
CA THR A 1082 -51.80 2.79 76.68
C THR A 1082 -52.09 4.14 77.36
N ALA A 1083 -51.07 4.85 77.86
CA ALA A 1083 -51.21 6.15 78.52
C ALA A 1083 -50.47 7.27 77.77
N SER A 1084 -50.91 8.52 77.93
CA SER A 1084 -50.35 9.70 77.23
C SER A 1084 -48.92 10.09 77.64
N ASP A 1085 -48.31 9.33 78.55
CA ASP A 1085 -46.91 9.45 78.95
C ASP A 1085 -46.23 8.12 78.59
N ASP A 1086 -45.29 8.16 77.63
CA ASP A 1086 -44.53 6.97 77.21
C ASP A 1086 -43.60 6.53 78.34
N LYS A 1087 -43.78 5.30 78.83
CA LYS A 1087 -43.01 4.73 79.96
C LYS A 1087 -41.99 3.68 79.52
N ARG A 1088 -41.80 3.49 78.21
CA ARG A 1088 -40.84 2.54 77.67
C ARG A 1088 -39.43 2.86 78.15
N LYS A 1089 -38.68 1.84 78.58
CA LYS A 1089 -37.31 2.01 79.07
C LYS A 1089 -36.32 1.94 77.92
N LEU A 1090 -35.22 2.67 78.09
CA LEU A 1090 -34.08 2.61 77.19
C LEU A 1090 -33.47 1.21 77.22
N THR A 1091 -33.34 0.56 76.05
CA THR A 1091 -32.55 -0.68 75.97
C THR A 1091 -31.07 -0.35 76.17
N GLU A 1092 -30.24 -1.34 76.49
CA GLU A 1092 -28.78 -1.12 76.55
C GLU A 1092 -28.22 -0.60 75.22
N TYR A 1093 -28.76 -1.09 74.10
CA TYR A 1093 -28.41 -0.60 72.77
C TYR A 1093 -28.86 0.86 72.55
N GLY A 1094 -30.10 1.20 72.93
CA GLY A 1094 -30.60 2.58 72.91
C GLY A 1094 -29.76 3.53 73.76
N LYS A 1095 -29.34 3.08 74.95
CA LYS A 1095 -28.47 3.83 75.86
C LYS A 1095 -27.09 4.10 75.29
N MET A 1096 -26.48 3.10 74.68
CA MET A 1096 -25.19 3.25 74.02
C MET A 1096 -25.29 4.23 72.85
N LEU A 1097 -26.30 4.07 71.99
CA LEU A 1097 -26.47 4.90 70.81
C LEU A 1097 -26.76 6.37 71.14
N SER A 1098 -27.66 6.62 72.10
CA SER A 1098 -27.95 7.99 72.58
C SER A 1098 -26.70 8.63 73.20
N LYS A 1099 -25.87 7.87 73.92
CA LYS A 1099 -24.59 8.37 74.44
C LYS A 1099 -23.58 8.66 73.32
N VAL A 1100 -23.52 7.82 72.28
CA VAL A 1100 -22.67 8.07 71.09
C VAL A 1100 -23.08 9.39 70.45
N PHE A 1101 -24.37 9.62 70.21
CA PHE A 1101 -24.87 10.90 69.70
C PHE A 1101 -24.40 12.09 70.56
N MET A 1102 -24.60 12.00 71.87
CA MET A 1102 -24.20 13.06 72.82
C MET A 1102 -22.68 13.30 72.82
N SER A 1103 -21.87 12.26 72.59
CA SER A 1103 -20.41 12.38 72.48
C SER A 1103 -19.94 13.02 71.18
N CYS A 1104 -20.72 12.91 70.10
CA CYS A 1104 -20.40 13.52 68.80
C CYS A 1104 -20.67 15.04 68.77
N LEU A 1105 -21.66 15.53 69.53
CA LEU A 1105 -22.11 16.93 69.53
C LEU A 1105 -20.99 17.96 69.80
N PRO A 1106 -20.14 17.82 70.85
CA PRO A 1106 -19.04 18.77 71.08
C PRO A 1106 -18.02 18.78 69.94
N GLY A 1107 -17.80 17.61 69.32
CA GLY A 1107 -16.93 17.45 68.15
C GLY A 1107 -17.49 18.21 66.94
N TRP A 1108 -18.78 18.02 66.62
CA TRP A 1108 -19.44 18.74 65.53
C TRP A 1108 -19.40 20.26 65.75
N LEU A 1109 -19.70 20.74 66.96
CA LEU A 1109 -19.62 22.15 67.29
C LEU A 1109 -18.21 22.71 67.05
N LYS A 1110 -17.18 22.04 67.58
CA LYS A 1110 -15.77 22.46 67.46
C LYS A 1110 -15.32 22.47 66.00
N HIS A 1111 -15.58 21.39 65.25
CA HIS A 1111 -15.05 21.23 63.90
C HIS A 1111 -15.82 22.02 62.84
N LEU A 1112 -17.16 22.12 62.96
CA LEU A 1112 -17.95 22.97 62.06
C LEU A 1112 -17.66 24.46 62.31
N ALA A 1113 -17.42 24.86 63.57
CA ALA A 1113 -16.95 26.22 63.87
C ALA A 1113 -15.55 26.47 63.30
N HIS A 1114 -14.65 25.50 63.40
CA HIS A 1114 -13.31 25.57 62.80
C HIS A 1114 -13.40 25.74 61.29
N LEU A 1115 -14.20 24.93 60.60
CA LEU A 1115 -14.43 25.01 59.16
C LEU A 1115 -15.03 26.37 58.77
N LYS A 1116 -16.06 26.83 59.48
CA LYS A 1116 -16.67 28.15 59.28
C LYS A 1116 -15.64 29.27 59.37
N LYS A 1117 -14.73 29.21 60.35
CA LYS A 1117 -13.65 30.20 60.54
C LYS A 1117 -12.63 30.16 59.41
N HIS A 1118 -12.25 28.97 58.95
CA HIS A 1118 -11.21 28.82 57.92
C HIS A 1118 -11.72 29.07 56.50
N CYS A 1119 -13.03 28.95 56.27
CA CYS A 1119 -13.72 29.30 55.03
C CYS A 1119 -14.31 30.73 55.03
N ASP A 1120 -13.88 31.60 55.97
CA ASP A 1120 -14.31 33.00 56.03
C ASP A 1120 -13.80 33.77 54.80
N LYS A 1121 -14.66 34.52 54.12
CA LYS A 1121 -14.35 35.29 52.91
C LYS A 1121 -13.19 36.28 53.06
N ASN A 1122 -12.82 36.67 54.28
CA ASN A 1122 -11.67 37.53 54.52
C ASN A 1122 -10.36 36.70 54.50
N PRO A 1123 -9.44 36.95 53.54
CA PRO A 1123 -8.19 36.19 53.41
C PRO A 1123 -7.27 36.28 54.63
N LYS A 1124 -7.43 37.31 55.48
CA LYS A 1124 -6.67 37.46 56.74
C LYS A 1124 -7.24 36.61 57.90
N LYS A 1125 -8.45 36.06 57.76
CA LYS A 1125 -9.15 35.28 58.80
C LYS A 1125 -9.37 33.81 58.40
N GLY A 1126 -9.50 33.52 57.10
CA GLY A 1126 -9.72 32.18 56.56
C GLY A 1126 -8.67 31.78 55.52
N PRO A 1127 -7.71 30.90 55.84
CA PRO A 1127 -6.64 30.50 54.91
C PRO A 1127 -7.13 29.55 53.80
N TRP A 1128 -8.39 29.13 53.78
CA TRP A 1128 -8.89 28.12 52.84
C TRP A 1128 -9.66 28.70 51.64
N ASN A 1129 -9.73 30.02 51.51
CA ASN A 1129 -10.38 30.68 50.36
C ASN A 1129 -9.73 30.33 49.01
N ASP A 1130 -8.40 30.20 48.99
CA ASP A 1130 -7.65 29.95 47.75
C ASP A 1130 -7.69 28.49 47.30
N LEU A 1131 -8.13 27.58 48.19
CA LEU A 1131 -8.18 26.14 47.95
C LEU A 1131 -9.35 25.71 47.04
N LYS A 1132 -10.13 26.67 46.50
CA LYS A 1132 -11.30 26.43 45.63
C LYS A 1132 -12.24 25.34 46.15
N ILE A 1133 -12.36 25.19 47.48
CA ILE A 1133 -13.19 24.17 48.14
C ILE A 1133 -14.67 24.32 47.75
N THR A 1134 -15.08 25.51 47.32
CA THR A 1134 -16.38 25.78 46.71
C THR A 1134 -16.20 26.36 45.31
N LYS A 1135 -16.53 25.59 44.25
CA LYS A 1135 -16.77 26.17 42.90
C LYS A 1135 -18.03 27.06 42.87
N HIS A 1136 -18.86 27.04 43.93
CA HIS A 1136 -20.01 27.92 44.10
C HIS A 1136 -19.93 28.62 45.47
N GLY A 1137 -19.48 29.88 45.51
CA GLY A 1137 -19.39 30.72 46.71
C GLY A 1137 -20.74 31.05 47.40
N LYS A 1138 -21.79 30.27 47.16
CA LYS A 1138 -23.14 30.45 47.72
C LYS A 1138 -23.39 29.69 49.03
N ILE A 1139 -22.73 28.55 49.27
CA ILE A 1139 -23.08 27.68 50.43
C ILE A 1139 -22.86 28.39 51.77
N LEU A 1140 -21.83 29.22 51.88
CA LEU A 1140 -21.53 29.98 53.11
C LEU A 1140 -22.02 31.44 53.07
N SER A 1141 -22.63 31.90 51.97
CA SER A 1141 -22.94 33.33 51.81
C SER A 1141 -24.34 33.69 51.35
N VAL A 1142 -25.16 32.72 50.93
CA VAL A 1142 -26.56 32.97 50.58
C VAL A 1142 -27.43 31.98 51.35
N ASN A 1143 -27.84 32.39 52.55
CA ASN A 1143 -29.13 32.10 53.17
C ASN A 1143 -29.20 32.82 54.53
N GLY A 1144 -29.31 34.15 54.46
CA GLY A 1144 -29.48 35.06 55.60
C GLY A 1144 -30.74 34.84 56.45
N SER A 1145 -31.53 33.81 56.19
CA SER A 1145 -32.67 33.40 57.03
C SER A 1145 -32.57 31.97 57.59
N ARG A 1146 -31.54 31.17 57.25
CA ARG A 1146 -31.34 29.81 57.81
C ARG A 1146 -30.05 29.63 58.60
N THR A 1147 -29.07 30.53 58.46
CA THR A 1147 -27.96 30.66 59.42
C THR A 1147 -28.45 31.02 60.82
N ALA A 1148 -29.62 31.66 60.95
CA ALA A 1148 -30.29 31.81 62.24
C ALA A 1148 -30.64 30.45 62.85
N ALA A 1149 -31.09 29.46 62.06
CA ALA A 1149 -31.44 28.14 62.59
C ALA A 1149 -30.22 27.31 63.00
N THR A 1150 -29.14 27.26 62.21
CA THR A 1150 -27.92 26.51 62.58
C THR A 1150 -27.12 27.20 63.69
N THR A 1151 -27.13 28.54 63.72
CA THR A 1151 -26.47 29.29 64.79
C THR A 1151 -27.33 29.31 66.06
N CYS A 1152 -28.66 29.38 65.97
CA CYS A 1152 -29.56 29.14 67.11
C CYS A 1152 -29.45 27.71 67.61
N LEU A 1153 -29.39 26.69 66.74
CA LEU A 1153 -29.23 25.28 67.13
C LEU A 1153 -27.93 25.06 67.89
N LEU A 1154 -26.80 25.55 67.34
CA LEU A 1154 -25.49 25.40 67.96
C LEU A 1154 -25.36 26.25 69.24
N MET A 1155 -26.04 27.40 69.33
CA MET A 1155 -26.12 28.17 70.58
C MET A 1155 -27.00 27.46 71.63
N GLN A 1156 -28.17 26.93 71.25
CA GLN A 1156 -29.08 26.20 72.13
C GLN A 1156 -28.47 24.87 72.64
N LEU A 1157 -27.69 24.18 71.80
CA LEU A 1157 -26.96 22.96 72.20
C LEU A 1157 -25.69 23.26 73.01
N SER A 1158 -25.01 24.39 72.77
CA SER A 1158 -23.84 24.78 73.58
C SER A 1158 -24.21 25.21 75.01
N GLN A 1159 -25.44 25.68 75.23
CA GLN A 1159 -25.92 26.08 76.55
C GLN A 1159 -26.40 24.91 77.42
N THR A 1160 -26.66 23.74 76.82
CA THR A 1160 -27.15 22.52 77.50
C THR A 1160 -26.08 21.44 77.67
N GLY A 1161 -24.97 21.50 76.93
CA GLY A 1161 -23.87 20.53 76.98
C GLY A 1161 -22.74 20.82 77.98
N SER A 1162 -22.90 21.81 78.87
CA SER A 1162 -21.96 22.10 79.97
C SER A 1162 -22.47 21.57 81.30
#